data_AF-A0AAQ3RTG6-F1
#
_entry.id   AF-A0AAQ3RTG6-F1
#
_cell.length_a   1.000
_cell.length_b   1.000
_cell.length_c   1.000
_cell.angle_alpha   90.00
_cell.angle_beta   90.00
_cell.angle_gamma   90.00
#
_symmetry.space_group_name_H-M   'P 1'
#
loop_
_entity.id
_entity.type
_entity.pdbx_description
1 polymer ?
#
loop_
_entity_poly.entity_id
_entity_poly.type
_entity_poly.pdbx_seq_one_letter_code
_entity_poly.pdbx_strand_id
1 'polypeptide(L)'
;MAMAFNSLYALTLFVSLLLSFFMSISIADNSHAVVPPETLCHSTLDPSYCKFVLANQNGSIYDYCQISVRKSLSQSRKFLNTMYSYLQNPSSLSQPTILALQDCQLLSELNFEYLSKTLDTVDKAKDVLPTSQEDDVHTLLSAVLTNYQTCLDGLQTSASDPRVKNGLLSQLLDDMKLNSVSLYLFTKAWVPENRIWKPHGAIQNDGLPLKMSNKVRAIYDSAKVQGRKLLQTSDDSESVLVSDIVVVSKDGSGNFTTINDAIAAAPNNTAVTDGYFIIIISEGIYQEYVSIAKNKKFLMLIGDGINRTIITGDHNVVDGFTTFNSATFAVVGQGFVGVNITFRNTAGASKHQAVAVRNGADMSTFYSCSFEGYQDTLYTHSLRQFYRECDIYGTVDFIFGNAAVVLQNCNMYPRLPLSGQFNAITAQGRTDPNQNTGISIQNATIKAAQDLAPTVGTVETYLGRPWKEYSRTVYIQSFMDSLIAPAGWHEWDGSFGLSTLYYAEYDNTGPGSNTANRVNWSGFHVIDANDAVNFTVSSFLDGDDWVPRTSIPYQTSLSLIIEIPRCKGKDTVSNPATPVSPGTACQSTPDPSYCKSVLPPQNGNVYDYGRFSVKKSLSQARKFLSLVDKYLQRPSSLSATAIRALQDCRTLGELNFDFLSSSFQTVNKTTRFLPSFQADDIQTLLSAILTNQQTCFDGLKDTASAWSVRNGLTLPLSNDTKLYSVSLALFTKGWVPRSKVNTMHPTKKQQGFRNGRLPLKMSSTTRAIYESVSRRKLLQASVGQAVVVRDIVTVSQDGSGNFTTISDAIAASPNKSASTDGYFLIYVTAGVYDEIVSIDKKKTYLMMVGDGINKTIITGNRSVVDGWTTFSSATLAVVGQGFVGVNMTIRNTAGAVKHQAVALRNGADLSTFYSCSFEGYQDTLYVHSLRQFYRECDIYGTVDFIFGNAKVVLQSCNMYPRLPMQGQFNAITAQGRTDPNQDTGISIHNCSIRAADDLASSSGVSTYLGRPWKEYSRTVYMQTFMDDLINGAGWRAWDGDFALSTLYYAEYSNSGPGSNTGNRVTWSGYHVINATDAANFTVSNFLLGDDWLPQTGVSYTDYLI
;
A
#
# COMPACT_ATOMS: atom_id res chain seq x y z
N MET A 1 -21.91 -68.60 8.33
CA MET A 1 -22.42 -67.20 8.34
C MET A 1 -21.31 -66.33 8.90
N ALA A 2 -20.38 -65.96 8.02
CA ALA A 2 -19.28 -65.05 8.32
C ALA A 2 -18.66 -64.60 6.99
N MET A 3 -18.30 -63.31 6.95
CA MET A 3 -17.41 -62.65 6.00
C MET A 3 -18.04 -62.12 4.69
N ALA A 4 -18.37 -60.82 4.78
CA ALA A 4 -18.25 -59.86 3.70
C ALA A 4 -16.82 -59.82 3.11
N PHE A 5 -16.69 -59.15 1.95
CA PHE A 5 -15.51 -58.98 1.07
C PHE A 5 -15.39 -60.01 -0.06
N ASN A 6 -15.95 -59.71 -1.25
CA ASN A 6 -15.30 -59.91 -2.58
C ASN A 6 -16.17 -59.85 -3.86
N SER A 7 -17.33 -59.16 -3.93
CA SER A 7 -18.05 -59.07 -5.23
C SER A 7 -18.52 -57.68 -5.65
N LEU A 8 -18.20 -56.63 -4.88
CA LEU A 8 -18.35 -55.23 -5.29
C LEU A 8 -17.37 -54.82 -6.43
N TYR A 9 -16.48 -55.72 -6.85
CA TYR A 9 -15.45 -55.50 -7.88
C TYR A 9 -15.84 -56.01 -9.28
N ALA A 10 -16.85 -56.86 -9.42
CA ALA A 10 -17.15 -57.50 -10.71
C ALA A 10 -18.27 -56.81 -11.51
N LEU A 11 -19.21 -56.13 -10.85
CA LEU A 11 -20.32 -55.46 -11.55
C LEU A 11 -19.99 -54.01 -11.95
N THR A 12 -19.03 -53.38 -11.26
CA THR A 12 -18.43 -52.10 -11.66
C THR A 12 -17.70 -52.21 -13.02
N LEU A 13 -17.15 -53.38 -13.34
CA LEU A 13 -16.47 -53.65 -14.62
C LEU A 13 -17.41 -53.82 -15.82
N PHE A 14 -18.70 -54.11 -15.60
CA PHE A 14 -19.69 -54.29 -16.67
C PHE A 14 -20.47 -53.01 -16.99
N VAL A 15 -20.59 -52.10 -16.00
CA VAL A 15 -21.17 -50.75 -16.21
C VAL A 15 -20.12 -49.78 -16.78
N SER A 16 -18.83 -49.98 -16.48
CA SER A 16 -17.74 -49.19 -17.09
C SER A 16 -17.47 -49.51 -18.57
N LEU A 17 -17.91 -50.68 -19.07
CA LEU A 17 -17.68 -51.10 -20.46
C LEU A 17 -18.88 -50.86 -21.40
N LEU A 18 -19.99 -50.31 -20.90
CA LEU A 18 -21.17 -49.92 -21.70
C LEU A 18 -21.42 -48.40 -21.69
N LEU A 19 -20.75 -47.66 -20.80
CA LEU A 19 -20.53 -46.22 -20.93
C LEU A 19 -19.50 -45.87 -22.02
N SER A 20 -18.83 -46.87 -22.62
CA SER A 20 -17.94 -46.71 -23.77
C SER A 20 -18.66 -46.50 -25.11
N PHE A 21 -19.91 -46.00 -25.10
CA PHE A 21 -20.58 -45.44 -26.27
C PHE A 21 -21.07 -44.00 -26.05
N PHE A 22 -20.52 -43.29 -25.05
CA PHE A 22 -20.39 -41.85 -25.14
C PHE A 22 -19.23 -41.53 -26.09
N MET A 23 -19.50 -41.52 -27.41
CA MET A 23 -18.78 -40.61 -28.29
C MET A 23 -19.23 -39.18 -27.96
N SER A 24 -18.74 -38.65 -26.85
CA SER A 24 -18.47 -37.22 -26.75
C SER A 24 -17.12 -37.06 -27.41
N ILE A 25 -17.11 -36.80 -28.71
CA ILE A 25 -15.93 -36.25 -29.37
C ILE A 25 -15.65 -34.94 -28.64
N SER A 26 -14.70 -34.98 -27.71
CA SER A 26 -14.01 -33.79 -27.24
C SER A 26 -13.29 -33.23 -28.44
N ILE A 27 -13.91 -32.25 -29.10
CA ILE A 27 -13.22 -31.41 -30.07
C ILE A 27 -12.33 -30.51 -29.22
N ALA A 28 -11.14 -31.02 -28.92
CA ALA A 28 -10.03 -30.14 -28.63
C ALA A 28 -9.70 -29.36 -29.91
N ASP A 29 -9.35 -28.10 -29.69
CA ASP A 29 -8.63 -27.18 -30.58
C ASP A 29 -9.43 -26.51 -31.70
N ASN A 30 -9.35 -25.17 -31.74
CA ASN A 30 -9.17 -24.31 -32.92
C ASN A 30 -9.18 -25.03 -34.29
N SER A 31 -10.29 -25.66 -34.65
CA SER A 31 -10.32 -26.56 -35.80
C SER A 31 -10.90 -25.82 -37.00
N HIS A 32 -10.16 -25.84 -38.10
CA HIS A 32 -10.65 -25.47 -39.45
C HIS A 32 -11.60 -26.52 -40.05
N ALA A 33 -12.03 -27.49 -39.24
CA ALA A 33 -12.97 -28.50 -39.69
C ALA A 33 -14.33 -27.86 -39.95
N VAL A 34 -14.91 -28.15 -41.11
CA VAL A 34 -16.30 -27.80 -41.40
C VAL A 34 -17.19 -28.62 -40.47
N VAL A 35 -17.94 -27.94 -39.62
CA VAL A 35 -18.84 -28.57 -38.64
C VAL A 35 -20.27 -28.13 -38.88
N PRO A 36 -21.27 -29.00 -38.74
CA PRO A 36 -22.66 -28.60 -38.89
C PRO A 36 -23.10 -27.68 -37.73
N PRO A 37 -23.98 -26.68 -37.97
CA PRO A 37 -24.44 -25.76 -36.93
C PRO A 37 -25.00 -26.44 -35.68
N GLU A 38 -25.59 -27.63 -35.82
CA GLU A 38 -26.12 -28.44 -34.73
C GLU A 38 -25.06 -28.78 -33.67
N THR A 39 -23.81 -28.97 -34.09
CA THR A 39 -22.69 -29.31 -33.20
C THR A 39 -22.27 -28.11 -32.36
N LEU A 40 -22.33 -26.89 -32.91
CA LEU A 40 -21.85 -25.67 -32.24
C LEU A 40 -22.93 -25.01 -31.37
N CYS A 41 -24.18 -25.00 -31.85
CA CYS A 41 -25.27 -24.27 -31.22
C CYS A 41 -25.84 -24.93 -29.97
N HIS A 42 -25.43 -26.15 -29.59
CA HIS A 42 -26.02 -26.83 -28.43
C HIS A 42 -25.79 -26.07 -27.12
N SER A 43 -24.62 -25.44 -26.95
CA SER A 43 -24.22 -24.78 -25.70
C SER A 43 -24.41 -23.25 -25.72
N THR A 44 -25.09 -22.70 -26.72
CA THR A 44 -25.52 -21.28 -26.69
C THR A 44 -26.71 -21.09 -25.73
N LEU A 45 -26.91 -19.86 -25.23
CA LEU A 45 -28.10 -19.53 -24.43
C LEU A 45 -29.41 -19.73 -25.21
N ASP A 46 -29.39 -19.54 -26.53
CA ASP A 46 -30.52 -19.80 -27.41
C ASP A 46 -30.12 -20.73 -28.58
N PRO A 47 -30.18 -22.07 -28.39
CA PRO A 47 -29.77 -23.05 -29.39
C PRO A 47 -30.60 -23.02 -30.67
N SER A 48 -31.91 -22.77 -30.56
CA SER A 48 -32.81 -22.72 -31.72
C SER A 48 -32.56 -21.48 -32.56
N TYR A 49 -32.35 -20.32 -31.92
CA TYR A 49 -32.00 -19.09 -32.60
C TYR A 49 -30.62 -19.17 -33.26
N CYS A 50 -29.62 -19.76 -32.59
CA CYS A 50 -28.31 -20.01 -33.18
C CYS A 50 -28.41 -20.84 -34.48
N LYS A 51 -29.18 -21.94 -34.46
CA LYS A 51 -29.41 -22.76 -35.66
C LYS A 51 -30.10 -21.98 -36.77
N PHE A 52 -31.09 -21.16 -36.42
CA PHE A 52 -31.77 -20.29 -37.39
C PHE A 52 -30.80 -19.28 -38.03
N VAL A 53 -29.94 -18.65 -37.23
CA VAL A 53 -28.94 -17.69 -37.70
C VAL A 53 -27.91 -18.35 -38.61
N LEU A 54 -27.51 -19.60 -38.34
CA LEU A 54 -26.48 -20.31 -39.11
C LEU A 54 -27.05 -21.24 -40.19
N ALA A 55 -28.38 -21.28 -40.37
CA ALA A 55 -29.02 -22.18 -41.33
C ALA A 55 -28.49 -21.99 -42.76
N ASN A 56 -28.35 -23.10 -43.48
CA ASN A 56 -27.87 -23.16 -44.87
C ASN A 56 -26.44 -22.60 -45.08
N GLN A 57 -25.61 -22.57 -44.03
CA GLN A 57 -24.20 -22.18 -44.09
C GLN A 57 -23.32 -23.40 -43.73
N ASN A 58 -22.27 -23.66 -44.49
CA ASN A 58 -21.23 -24.64 -44.16
C ASN A 58 -19.92 -23.89 -43.92
N GLY A 59 -19.32 -24.07 -42.74
CA GLY A 59 -18.07 -23.41 -42.40
C GLY A 59 -17.44 -23.98 -41.13
N SER A 60 -16.25 -23.49 -40.81
CA SER A 60 -15.60 -23.66 -39.52
C SER A 60 -16.25 -22.76 -38.45
N ILE A 61 -15.85 -22.93 -37.19
CA ILE A 61 -16.26 -22.04 -36.09
C ILE A 61 -15.90 -20.56 -36.38
N TYR A 62 -14.79 -20.32 -37.06
CA TYR A 62 -14.33 -19.00 -37.49
C TYR A 62 -15.29 -18.36 -38.50
N ASP A 63 -15.68 -19.14 -39.52
CA ASP A 63 -16.62 -18.69 -40.55
C ASP A 63 -17.98 -18.33 -39.93
N TYR A 64 -18.49 -19.17 -39.03
CA TYR A 64 -19.75 -18.91 -38.35
C TYR A 64 -19.69 -17.69 -37.45
N CYS A 65 -18.59 -17.48 -36.74
CA CYS A 65 -18.41 -16.25 -35.97
C CYS A 65 -18.42 -15.02 -36.89
N GLN A 66 -17.63 -15.01 -37.98
CA GLN A 66 -17.63 -13.90 -38.94
C GLN A 66 -19.04 -13.65 -39.54
N ILE A 67 -19.76 -14.71 -39.92
CA ILE A 67 -21.14 -14.60 -40.42
C ILE A 67 -22.06 -13.98 -39.38
N SER A 68 -21.99 -14.43 -38.12
CA SER A 68 -22.82 -13.91 -37.04
C SER A 68 -22.54 -12.44 -36.76
N VAL A 69 -21.27 -12.02 -36.69
CA VAL A 69 -20.85 -10.62 -36.50
C VAL A 69 -21.32 -9.75 -37.67
N ARG A 70 -21.19 -10.21 -38.92
CA ARG A 70 -21.72 -9.47 -40.09
C ARG A 70 -23.23 -9.25 -40.00
N LYS A 71 -23.97 -10.28 -39.57
CA LYS A 71 -25.41 -10.19 -39.34
C LYS A 71 -25.71 -9.20 -38.21
N SER A 72 -24.99 -9.28 -37.09
CA SER A 72 -25.12 -8.36 -35.95
C SER A 72 -24.90 -6.91 -36.38
N LEU A 73 -23.85 -6.63 -37.15
CA LEU A 73 -23.57 -5.28 -37.67
C LEU A 73 -24.69 -4.76 -38.58
N SER A 74 -25.24 -5.63 -39.44
CA SER A 74 -26.36 -5.30 -40.32
C SER A 74 -27.63 -4.98 -39.53
N GLN A 75 -27.96 -5.78 -38.52
CA GLN A 75 -29.14 -5.55 -37.68
C GLN A 75 -28.98 -4.31 -36.80
N SER A 76 -27.80 -4.10 -36.21
CA SER A 76 -27.48 -2.90 -35.43
C SER A 76 -27.67 -1.63 -36.26
N ARG A 77 -27.26 -1.62 -37.54
CA ARG A 77 -27.52 -0.51 -38.46
C ARG A 77 -29.02 -0.29 -38.69
N LYS A 78 -29.81 -1.35 -38.86
CA LYS A 78 -31.27 -1.22 -39.01
C LYS A 78 -31.91 -0.66 -37.76
N PHE A 79 -31.55 -1.18 -36.58
CA PHE A 79 -32.05 -0.69 -35.30
C PHE A 79 -31.71 0.79 -35.09
N LEU A 80 -30.48 1.21 -35.39
CA LEU A 80 -30.07 2.61 -35.35
C LEU A 80 -30.91 3.50 -36.30
N ASN A 81 -31.16 3.04 -37.53
CA ASN A 81 -32.05 3.76 -38.46
C ASN A 81 -33.48 3.86 -37.93
N THR A 82 -33.98 2.80 -37.27
CA THR A 82 -35.27 2.84 -36.59
C THR A 82 -35.28 3.90 -35.47
N MET A 83 -34.21 4.00 -34.66
CA MET A 83 -34.11 5.05 -33.64
C MET A 83 -34.18 6.45 -34.24
N TYR A 84 -33.43 6.71 -35.32
CA TYR A 84 -33.52 7.99 -36.04
C TYR A 84 -34.94 8.27 -36.54
N SER A 85 -35.65 7.26 -37.05
CA SER A 85 -37.02 7.45 -37.54
C SER A 85 -38.00 7.87 -36.43
N TYR A 86 -37.89 7.29 -35.23
CA TYR A 86 -38.71 7.70 -34.09
C TYR A 86 -38.37 9.12 -33.61
N LEU A 87 -37.09 9.49 -33.65
CA LEU A 87 -36.61 10.79 -33.18
C LEU A 87 -36.75 11.93 -34.19
N GLN A 88 -37.13 11.65 -35.45
CA GLN A 88 -37.43 12.68 -36.46
C GLN A 88 -38.69 13.50 -36.16
N ASN A 89 -39.66 12.94 -35.42
CA ASN A 89 -40.88 13.66 -35.04
C ASN A 89 -41.21 13.51 -33.54
N PRO A 90 -40.37 14.09 -32.66
CA PRO A 90 -40.44 13.88 -31.21
C PRO A 90 -41.70 14.50 -30.58
N SER A 91 -42.36 15.44 -31.28
CA SER A 91 -43.58 16.12 -30.82
C SER A 91 -44.74 15.19 -30.47
N SER A 92 -44.71 13.94 -30.96
CA SER A 92 -45.74 12.92 -30.72
C SER A 92 -45.43 11.96 -29.56
N LEU A 93 -44.30 12.14 -28.86
CA LEU A 93 -43.80 11.25 -27.81
C LEU A 93 -43.66 12.00 -26.47
N SER A 94 -43.76 11.28 -25.36
CA SER A 94 -43.52 11.84 -24.02
C SER A 94 -42.03 12.09 -23.79
N GLN A 95 -41.68 13.09 -22.97
CA GLN A 95 -40.28 13.41 -22.67
C GLN A 95 -39.46 12.21 -22.13
N PRO A 96 -39.98 11.37 -21.20
CA PRO A 96 -39.26 10.17 -20.77
C PRO A 96 -39.04 9.16 -21.90
N THR A 97 -40.00 9.03 -22.82
CA THR A 97 -39.84 8.17 -24.01
C THR A 97 -38.78 8.73 -24.94
N ILE A 98 -38.71 10.05 -25.12
CA ILE A 98 -37.67 10.72 -25.94
C ILE A 98 -36.29 10.47 -25.33
N LEU A 99 -36.13 10.65 -24.01
CA LEU A 99 -34.84 10.40 -23.33
C LEU A 99 -34.40 8.94 -23.45
N ALA A 100 -35.32 7.98 -23.27
CA ALA A 100 -35.02 6.56 -23.46
C ALA A 100 -34.62 6.23 -24.91
N LEU A 101 -35.27 6.85 -25.90
CA LEU A 101 -34.90 6.71 -27.31
C LEU A 101 -33.55 7.35 -27.63
N GLN A 102 -33.21 8.48 -27.02
CA GLN A 102 -31.90 9.11 -27.14
C GLN A 102 -30.79 8.25 -26.53
N ASP A 103 -31.06 7.60 -25.38
CA ASP A 103 -30.16 6.61 -24.79
C ASP A 103 -29.92 5.46 -25.76
N CYS A 104 -31.01 4.85 -26.25
CA CYS A 104 -30.95 3.78 -27.23
C CYS A 104 -30.22 4.19 -28.52
N GLN A 105 -30.41 5.42 -29.00
CA GLN A 105 -29.70 5.94 -30.17
C GLN A 105 -28.19 5.97 -29.90
N LEU A 106 -27.74 6.59 -28.81
CA LEU A 106 -26.31 6.66 -28.47
C LEU A 106 -25.71 5.27 -28.31
N LEU A 107 -26.39 4.38 -27.58
CA LEU A 107 -25.97 3.00 -27.36
C LEU A 107 -25.88 2.22 -28.69
N SER A 108 -26.79 2.47 -29.62
CA SER A 108 -26.78 1.87 -30.95
C SER A 108 -25.66 2.42 -31.84
N GLU A 109 -25.35 3.71 -31.76
CA GLU A 109 -24.20 4.31 -32.44
C GLU A 109 -22.87 3.73 -31.94
N LEU A 110 -22.78 3.39 -30.65
CA LEU A 110 -21.64 2.67 -30.07
C LEU A 110 -21.61 1.21 -30.53
N ASN A 111 -22.75 0.51 -30.52
CA ASN A 111 -22.83 -0.88 -30.97
C ASN A 111 -22.40 -1.04 -32.42
N PHE A 112 -22.85 -0.14 -33.29
CA PHE A 112 -22.46 -0.13 -34.69
C PHE A 112 -20.94 0.00 -34.84
N GLU A 113 -20.31 0.88 -34.07
CA GLU A 113 -18.86 1.08 -34.07
C GLU A 113 -18.10 -0.14 -33.53
N TYR A 114 -18.55 -0.71 -32.41
CA TYR A 114 -17.94 -1.88 -31.78
C TYR A 114 -18.02 -3.10 -32.70
N LEU A 115 -19.19 -3.37 -33.26
CA LEU A 115 -19.39 -4.47 -34.23
C LEU A 115 -18.59 -4.26 -35.51
N SER A 116 -18.44 -3.02 -35.98
CA SER A 116 -17.62 -2.72 -37.15
C SER A 116 -16.14 -3.00 -36.90
N LYS A 117 -15.61 -2.66 -35.71
CA LYS A 117 -14.23 -2.96 -35.32
C LYS A 117 -14.02 -4.46 -35.11
N THR A 118 -14.97 -5.12 -34.46
CA THR A 118 -14.96 -6.58 -34.32
C THR A 118 -14.90 -7.24 -35.68
N LEU A 119 -15.77 -6.85 -36.62
CA LEU A 119 -15.80 -7.41 -37.97
C LEU A 119 -14.47 -7.22 -38.70
N ASP A 120 -13.91 -6.01 -38.69
CA ASP A 120 -12.62 -5.73 -39.33
C ASP A 120 -11.49 -6.60 -38.78
N THR A 121 -11.52 -6.88 -37.47
CA THR A 121 -10.52 -7.72 -36.78
C THR A 121 -10.70 -9.19 -37.16
N VAL A 122 -11.92 -9.74 -37.06
CA VAL A 122 -12.17 -11.16 -37.33
C VAL A 122 -12.08 -11.50 -38.83
N ASP A 123 -12.36 -10.56 -39.74
CA ASP A 123 -12.23 -10.77 -41.19
C ASP A 123 -10.76 -10.80 -41.64
N LYS A 124 -9.87 -10.13 -40.92
CA LYS A 124 -8.42 -10.14 -41.19
C LYS A 124 -7.70 -11.30 -40.49
N ALA A 125 -8.33 -11.93 -39.49
CA ALA A 125 -7.78 -13.04 -38.75
C ALA A 125 -7.63 -14.26 -39.68
N LYS A 126 -6.39 -14.75 -39.83
CA LYS A 126 -6.11 -15.93 -40.66
C LYS A 126 -6.31 -17.24 -39.90
N ASP A 127 -5.97 -17.29 -38.61
CA ASP A 127 -6.18 -18.47 -37.74
C ASP A 127 -6.26 -18.05 -36.26
N VAL A 128 -5.15 -17.52 -35.71
CA VAL A 128 -5.01 -17.14 -34.29
C VAL A 128 -5.00 -15.61 -34.17
N LEU A 129 -5.87 -15.07 -33.31
CA LEU A 129 -5.81 -13.67 -32.92
C LEU A 129 -4.70 -13.47 -31.88
N PRO A 130 -3.91 -12.40 -31.97
CA PRO A 130 -3.08 -11.96 -30.84
C PRO A 130 -3.96 -11.75 -29.60
N THR A 131 -3.46 -12.12 -28.41
CA THR A 131 -4.19 -12.01 -27.14
C THR A 131 -4.84 -10.64 -26.94
N SER A 132 -4.11 -9.56 -27.22
CA SER A 132 -4.66 -8.20 -27.11
C SER A 132 -5.85 -7.92 -28.06
N GLN A 133 -5.85 -8.49 -29.27
CA GLN A 133 -6.97 -8.35 -30.22
C GLN A 133 -8.14 -9.24 -29.84
N GLU A 134 -7.87 -10.42 -29.29
CA GLU A 134 -8.87 -11.31 -28.73
C GLU A 134 -9.61 -10.61 -27.59
N ASP A 135 -8.88 -10.08 -26.60
CA ASP A 135 -9.44 -9.36 -25.45
C ASP A 135 -10.24 -8.14 -25.88
N ASP A 136 -9.71 -7.33 -26.80
CA ASP A 136 -10.43 -6.19 -27.35
C ASP A 136 -11.76 -6.62 -27.98
N VAL A 137 -11.78 -7.66 -28.82
CA VAL A 137 -13.01 -8.14 -29.44
C VAL A 137 -13.99 -8.70 -28.41
N HIS A 138 -13.49 -9.45 -27.41
CA HIS A 138 -14.31 -10.02 -26.34
C HIS A 138 -14.98 -8.90 -25.53
N THR A 139 -14.23 -7.88 -25.16
CA THR A 139 -14.71 -6.69 -24.44
C THR A 139 -15.71 -5.89 -25.28
N LEU A 140 -15.46 -5.72 -26.57
CA LEU A 140 -16.38 -5.02 -27.49
C LEU A 140 -17.72 -5.75 -27.65
N LEU A 141 -17.70 -7.07 -27.89
CA LEU A 141 -18.93 -7.88 -27.98
C LEU A 141 -19.69 -7.91 -26.65
N SER A 142 -18.97 -7.95 -25.52
CA SER A 142 -19.57 -7.85 -24.19
C SER A 142 -20.25 -6.49 -23.97
N ALA A 143 -19.64 -5.40 -24.45
CA ALA A 143 -20.22 -4.07 -24.40
C ALA A 143 -21.44 -3.91 -25.32
N VAL A 144 -21.47 -4.57 -26.48
CA VAL A 144 -22.63 -4.55 -27.39
C VAL A 144 -23.88 -5.11 -26.69
N LEU A 145 -23.75 -6.26 -26.03
CA LEU A 145 -24.84 -6.83 -25.24
C LEU A 145 -25.25 -5.92 -24.07
N THR A 146 -24.28 -5.33 -23.39
CA THR A 146 -24.53 -4.37 -22.30
C THR A 146 -25.34 -3.17 -22.79
N ASN A 147 -24.95 -2.58 -23.91
CA ASN A 147 -25.62 -1.43 -24.51
C ASN A 147 -27.06 -1.77 -24.93
N TYR A 148 -27.29 -2.94 -25.52
CA TYR A 148 -28.64 -3.39 -25.85
C TYR A 148 -29.47 -3.62 -24.58
N GLN A 149 -28.89 -4.19 -23.52
CA GLN A 149 -29.58 -4.36 -22.24
C GLN A 149 -29.93 -3.01 -21.60
N THR A 150 -29.02 -2.03 -21.61
CA THR A 150 -29.27 -0.68 -21.07
C THR A 150 -30.40 0.01 -21.84
N CYS A 151 -30.41 -0.10 -23.18
CA CYS A 151 -31.50 0.40 -24.01
C CYS A 151 -32.83 -0.29 -23.67
N LEU A 152 -32.80 -1.62 -23.50
CA LEU A 152 -33.97 -2.41 -23.12
C LEU A 152 -34.55 -1.95 -21.77
N ASP A 153 -33.69 -1.83 -20.75
CA ASP A 153 -34.08 -1.40 -19.42
C ASP A 153 -34.70 0.02 -19.47
N GLY A 154 -34.04 0.96 -20.15
CA GLY A 154 -34.55 2.33 -20.31
C GLY A 154 -35.90 2.41 -21.02
N LEU A 155 -36.11 1.63 -22.09
CA LEU A 155 -37.39 1.55 -22.78
C LEU A 155 -38.47 0.90 -21.89
N GLN A 156 -38.13 -0.15 -21.14
CA GLN A 156 -39.09 -0.83 -20.27
C GLN A 156 -39.54 0.05 -19.10
N THR A 157 -38.62 0.81 -18.51
CA THR A 157 -38.88 1.68 -17.34
C THR A 157 -39.49 3.02 -17.71
N SER A 158 -39.06 3.61 -18.83
CA SER A 158 -39.35 5.03 -19.13
C SER A 158 -40.22 5.25 -20.37
N ALA A 159 -40.31 4.30 -21.30
CA ALA A 159 -41.18 4.46 -22.48
C ALA A 159 -42.64 4.13 -22.15
N SER A 160 -43.51 5.13 -22.32
CA SER A 160 -44.95 5.00 -22.09
C SER A 160 -45.73 4.71 -23.39
N ASP A 161 -45.16 4.98 -24.56
CA ASP A 161 -45.83 4.81 -25.86
C ASP A 161 -45.82 3.34 -26.30
N PRO A 162 -46.99 2.69 -26.47
CA PRO A 162 -47.06 1.29 -26.89
C PRO A 162 -46.46 1.02 -28.27
N ARG A 163 -46.44 2.00 -29.18
CA ARG A 163 -45.85 1.85 -30.53
C ARG A 163 -44.34 1.72 -30.46
N VAL A 164 -43.72 2.45 -29.55
CA VAL A 164 -42.27 2.38 -29.28
C VAL A 164 -41.98 1.10 -28.50
N LYS A 165 -42.71 0.87 -27.41
CA LYS A 165 -42.50 -0.28 -26.52
C LYS A 165 -42.68 -1.61 -27.24
N ASN A 166 -43.76 -1.79 -28.00
CA ASN A 166 -44.01 -3.05 -28.70
C ASN A 166 -43.25 -3.16 -30.02
N GLY A 167 -43.03 -2.04 -30.72
CA GLY A 167 -42.37 -2.02 -32.02
C GLY A 167 -40.86 -2.29 -31.95
N LEU A 168 -40.21 -1.93 -30.85
CA LEU A 168 -38.77 -2.08 -30.68
C LEU A 168 -38.35 -3.28 -29.85
N LEU A 169 -39.20 -3.72 -28.90
CA LEU A 169 -38.83 -4.75 -27.93
C LEU A 169 -38.49 -6.10 -28.60
N SER A 170 -39.29 -6.53 -29.58
CA SER A 170 -39.02 -7.78 -30.30
C SER A 170 -37.70 -7.71 -31.08
N GLN A 171 -37.48 -6.62 -31.81
CA GLN A 171 -36.24 -6.39 -32.55
C GLN A 171 -35.02 -6.37 -31.62
N LEU A 172 -35.14 -5.69 -30.47
CA LEU A 172 -34.07 -5.57 -29.48
C LEU A 172 -33.72 -6.92 -28.84
N LEU A 173 -34.72 -7.73 -28.51
CA LEU A 173 -34.52 -9.08 -27.99
C LEU A 173 -33.87 -10.00 -29.02
N ASP A 174 -34.27 -9.93 -30.29
CA ASP A 174 -33.64 -10.68 -31.38
C ASP A 174 -32.19 -10.24 -31.60
N ASP A 175 -31.91 -8.95 -31.57
CA ASP A 175 -30.56 -8.40 -31.66
C ASP A 175 -29.70 -8.89 -30.49
N MET A 176 -30.21 -8.90 -29.25
CA MET A 176 -29.51 -9.44 -28.10
C MET A 176 -29.18 -10.93 -28.27
N LYS A 177 -30.13 -11.75 -28.74
CA LYS A 177 -29.89 -13.18 -29.03
C LYS A 177 -28.81 -13.36 -30.08
N LEU A 178 -28.85 -12.58 -31.16
CA LEU A 178 -27.86 -12.64 -32.23
C LEU A 178 -26.45 -12.25 -31.75
N ASN A 179 -26.35 -11.24 -30.88
CA ASN A 179 -25.07 -10.81 -30.31
C ASN A 179 -24.57 -11.80 -29.24
N SER A 180 -25.45 -12.46 -28.50
CA SER A 180 -25.11 -13.57 -27.58
C SER A 180 -24.54 -14.75 -28.36
N VAL A 181 -25.15 -15.11 -29.50
CA VAL A 181 -24.60 -16.12 -30.42
C VAL A 181 -23.24 -15.68 -30.96
N SER A 182 -23.10 -14.42 -31.36
CA SER A 182 -21.83 -13.89 -31.87
C SER A 182 -20.71 -13.96 -30.82
N LEU A 183 -21.02 -13.59 -29.58
CA LEU A 183 -20.10 -13.66 -28.44
C LEU A 183 -19.71 -15.10 -28.13
N TYR A 184 -20.67 -16.02 -28.05
CA TYR A 184 -20.38 -17.44 -27.82
C TYR A 184 -19.48 -18.02 -28.92
N LEU A 185 -19.83 -17.81 -30.20
CA LEU A 185 -19.03 -18.31 -31.32
C LEU A 185 -17.62 -17.73 -31.29
N PHE A 186 -17.47 -16.45 -30.93
CA PHE A 186 -16.17 -15.82 -30.74
C PHE A 186 -15.36 -16.50 -29.64
N THR A 187 -15.96 -16.74 -28.46
CA THR A 187 -15.25 -17.42 -27.36
C THR A 187 -14.80 -18.84 -27.74
N LYS A 188 -15.60 -19.57 -28.53
CA LYS A 188 -15.22 -20.91 -28.99
C LYS A 188 -14.21 -20.90 -30.14
N ALA A 189 -14.17 -19.83 -30.94
CA ALA A 189 -13.24 -19.68 -32.04
C ALA A 189 -11.84 -19.24 -31.59
N TRP A 190 -11.76 -18.24 -30.70
CA TRP A 190 -10.51 -17.53 -30.45
C TRP A 190 -10.09 -17.45 -28.97
N VAL A 191 -10.96 -17.81 -28.01
CA VAL A 191 -10.62 -17.77 -26.58
C VAL A 191 -10.22 -19.18 -26.09
N PRO A 192 -8.97 -19.40 -25.67
CA PRO A 192 -8.49 -20.72 -25.25
C PRO A 192 -9.11 -21.16 -23.91
N GLU A 193 -9.44 -22.46 -23.76
CA GLU A 193 -10.08 -23.01 -22.54
C GLU A 193 -9.16 -22.97 -21.30
N ASN A 194 -7.83 -22.95 -21.47
CA ASN A 194 -6.85 -22.86 -20.39
C ASN A 194 -5.85 -21.72 -20.68
N ARG A 195 -6.24 -20.50 -20.32
CA ARG A 195 -5.42 -19.30 -20.52
C ARG A 195 -4.24 -19.30 -19.52
N ILE A 196 -3.04 -19.68 -19.99
CA ILE A 196 -1.81 -19.60 -19.20
C ILE A 196 -1.21 -18.20 -19.37
N TRP A 197 -1.37 -17.36 -18.35
CA TRP A 197 -0.87 -15.99 -18.34
C TRP A 197 0.62 -15.91 -17.98
N LYS A 198 1.38 -15.16 -18.79
CA LYS A 198 2.77 -14.83 -18.51
C LYS A 198 2.83 -13.44 -17.88
N PRO A 199 3.47 -13.28 -16.71
CA PRO A 199 3.64 -11.96 -16.09
C PRO A 199 4.52 -11.09 -16.98
N HIS A 200 3.99 -9.95 -17.40
CA HIS A 200 4.77 -8.88 -18.03
C HIS A 200 5.24 -7.90 -16.95
N GLY A 201 6.41 -7.31 -17.16
CA GLY A 201 7.14 -6.55 -16.15
C GLY A 201 6.34 -5.37 -15.60
N ALA A 202 6.33 -5.23 -14.28
CA ALA A 202 5.65 -4.13 -13.59
C ALA A 202 6.35 -2.79 -13.86
N ILE A 203 5.53 -1.77 -14.16
CA ILE A 203 5.97 -0.41 -14.47
C ILE A 203 5.97 0.47 -13.20
N GLN A 204 6.91 1.42 -13.20
CA GLN A 204 7.34 2.29 -12.10
C GLN A 204 6.24 3.25 -11.58
N ASN A 205 6.26 3.56 -10.28
CA ASN A 205 5.43 4.61 -9.67
C ASN A 205 6.25 5.86 -9.36
N ASP A 206 6.31 6.75 -10.34
CA ASP A 206 6.45 8.19 -10.16
C ASP A 206 5.05 8.83 -10.17
N GLY A 207 4.87 9.98 -9.50
CA GLY A 207 3.66 10.77 -9.74
C GLY A 207 3.60 11.21 -11.21
N LEU A 208 2.39 11.26 -11.81
CA LEU A 208 2.10 11.65 -13.22
C LEU A 208 3.24 12.43 -13.92
N PRO A 209 4.25 11.74 -14.47
CA PRO A 209 5.35 12.37 -15.19
C PRO A 209 4.82 12.74 -16.57
N LEU A 210 4.68 14.03 -16.86
CA LEU A 210 4.12 14.51 -18.12
C LEU A 210 5.25 14.93 -19.09
N LYS A 211 5.21 14.43 -20.32
CA LYS A 211 6.07 14.85 -21.43
C LYS A 211 5.33 15.81 -22.34
N MET A 212 5.77 17.06 -22.34
CA MET A 212 5.08 18.16 -23.02
C MET A 212 6.06 19.15 -23.66
N SER A 213 5.61 19.88 -24.69
CA SER A 213 6.40 20.94 -25.30
C SER A 213 6.63 22.12 -24.34
N ASN A 214 7.68 22.93 -24.57
CA ASN A 214 7.98 24.10 -23.74
C ASN A 214 6.82 25.12 -23.67
N LYS A 215 6.03 25.24 -24.74
CA LYS A 215 4.83 26.10 -24.79
C LYS A 215 3.75 25.59 -23.84
N VAL A 216 3.50 24.28 -23.87
CA VAL A 216 2.50 23.61 -23.04
C VAL A 216 2.91 23.64 -21.55
N ARG A 217 4.21 23.54 -21.29
CA ARG A 217 4.79 23.68 -19.94
C ARG A 217 4.55 25.05 -19.32
N ALA A 218 4.72 26.12 -20.10
CA ALA A 218 4.49 27.48 -19.60
C ALA A 218 3.03 27.71 -19.15
N ILE A 219 2.08 27.04 -19.80
CA ILE A 219 0.65 27.07 -19.41
C ILE A 219 0.45 26.29 -18.11
N TYR A 220 1.04 25.10 -17.99
CA TYR A 220 0.99 24.29 -16.77
C TYR A 220 1.56 25.03 -15.54
N ASP A 221 2.77 25.60 -15.67
CA ASP A 221 3.47 26.23 -14.56
C ASP A 221 2.78 27.54 -14.10
N SER A 222 2.08 28.23 -15.00
CA SER A 222 1.35 29.47 -14.68
C SER A 222 -0.01 29.21 -14.02
N ALA A 223 -0.63 28.05 -14.25
CA ALA A 223 -1.89 27.65 -13.64
C ALA A 223 -1.78 27.30 -12.13
N LYS A 224 -0.57 27.00 -11.63
CA LYS A 224 -0.33 26.58 -10.24
C LYS A 224 0.26 27.70 -9.38
N VAL A 225 -0.61 28.51 -8.75
CA VAL A 225 -0.21 29.60 -7.84
C VAL A 225 0.12 29.11 -6.41
N GLN A 226 -0.03 27.81 -6.08
CA GLN A 226 0.38 27.27 -4.77
C GLN A 226 1.11 25.92 -4.87
N GLY A 227 2.45 25.97 -4.94
CA GLY A 227 3.32 25.01 -4.26
C GLY A 227 3.65 23.64 -4.90
N ARG A 228 3.28 23.35 -6.16
CA ARG A 228 3.71 22.09 -6.82
C ARG A 228 4.40 22.35 -8.16
N LYS A 229 5.74 22.42 -8.18
CA LYS A 229 6.53 22.40 -9.44
C LYS A 229 6.59 21.00 -10.04
N LEU A 230 6.45 20.89 -11.36
CA LEU A 230 6.53 19.63 -12.12
C LEU A 230 8.00 19.23 -12.36
N LEU A 231 8.33 17.96 -12.13
CA LEU A 231 9.59 17.35 -12.57
C LEU A 231 9.48 16.97 -14.05
N GLN A 232 10.46 17.37 -14.86
CA GLN A 232 10.60 16.94 -16.25
C GLN A 232 11.58 15.75 -16.25
N THR A 233 11.16 14.61 -16.80
CA THR A 233 12.07 13.50 -17.08
C THR A 233 12.64 13.68 -18.49
N SER A 234 13.91 13.34 -18.67
CA SER A 234 14.59 13.33 -19.98
C SER A 234 14.49 11.98 -20.69
N ASP A 235 13.70 11.05 -20.15
CA ASP A 235 13.56 9.70 -20.70
C ASP A 235 12.32 9.60 -21.58
N ASP A 236 12.51 9.18 -22.83
CA ASP A 236 11.49 9.21 -23.87
C ASP A 236 10.41 8.12 -23.72
N SER A 237 10.58 7.17 -22.79
CA SER A 237 9.84 5.90 -22.74
C SER A 237 8.82 5.72 -21.60
N GLU A 238 8.83 6.56 -20.55
CA GLU A 238 8.02 6.31 -19.32
C GLU A 238 7.12 7.48 -18.86
N SER A 239 7.04 8.55 -19.65
CA SER A 239 6.24 9.75 -19.35
C SER A 239 4.90 9.76 -20.12
N VAL A 240 3.82 10.25 -19.49
CA VAL A 240 2.54 10.55 -20.14
C VAL A 240 2.77 11.56 -21.25
N LEU A 241 2.58 11.16 -22.51
CA LEU A 241 2.64 12.08 -23.64
C LEU A 241 1.50 13.08 -23.54
N VAL A 242 1.79 14.38 -23.64
CA VAL A 242 0.79 15.46 -23.56
C VAL A 242 0.76 16.26 -24.85
N SER A 243 -0.40 16.32 -25.49
CA SER A 243 -0.62 17.10 -26.71
C SER A 243 -0.82 18.58 -26.42
N ASP A 244 -1.67 18.93 -25.45
CA ASP A 244 -1.94 20.30 -25.04
C ASP A 244 -2.52 20.37 -23.62
N ILE A 245 -2.52 21.57 -23.02
CA ILE A 245 -3.05 21.84 -21.68
C ILE A 245 -3.92 23.09 -21.70
N VAL A 246 -5.11 23.00 -21.12
CA VAL A 246 -5.98 24.15 -20.85
C VAL A 246 -6.40 24.19 -19.39
N VAL A 247 -6.70 25.38 -18.90
CA VAL A 247 -7.07 25.64 -17.51
C VAL A 247 -8.51 26.13 -17.43
N VAL A 248 -9.28 25.58 -16.49
CA VAL A 248 -10.63 26.01 -16.17
C VAL A 248 -10.64 26.65 -14.79
N SER A 249 -10.95 27.95 -14.71
CA SER A 249 -11.01 28.69 -13.44
C SER A 249 -12.26 29.57 -13.39
N LYS A 250 -13.07 29.42 -12.34
CA LYS A 250 -14.35 30.16 -12.21
C LYS A 250 -14.19 31.67 -12.07
N ASP A 251 -13.06 32.12 -11.57
CA ASP A 251 -12.71 33.54 -11.40
C ASP A 251 -12.25 34.20 -12.72
N GLY A 252 -12.15 33.43 -13.81
CA GLY A 252 -11.69 33.92 -15.11
C GLY A 252 -10.17 33.98 -15.26
N SER A 253 -9.39 33.43 -14.32
CA SER A 253 -7.92 33.39 -14.45
C SER A 253 -7.42 32.33 -15.43
N GLY A 254 -8.27 31.36 -15.80
CA GLY A 254 -7.95 30.26 -16.71
C GLY A 254 -8.29 30.54 -18.18
N ASN A 255 -8.08 29.55 -19.05
CA ASN A 255 -8.49 29.61 -20.45
C ASN A 255 -10.01 29.60 -20.63
N PHE A 256 -10.70 28.89 -19.75
CA PHE A 256 -12.16 28.75 -19.75
C PHE A 256 -12.70 28.95 -18.33
N THR A 257 -13.97 29.33 -18.22
CA THR A 257 -14.69 29.42 -16.94
C THR A 257 -15.56 28.20 -16.65
N THR A 258 -15.82 27.38 -17.68
CA THR A 258 -16.62 26.15 -17.61
C THR A 258 -15.82 24.96 -18.10
N ILE A 259 -16.17 23.78 -17.58
CA ILE A 259 -15.52 22.51 -17.97
C ILE A 259 -15.97 22.10 -19.37
N ASN A 260 -17.24 22.34 -19.71
CA ASN A 260 -17.78 22.02 -21.03
C ASN A 260 -17.10 22.79 -22.17
N ASP A 261 -16.75 24.07 -21.97
CA ASP A 261 -16.04 24.84 -22.99
C ASP A 261 -14.63 24.28 -23.25
N ALA A 262 -13.92 23.87 -22.19
CA ALA A 262 -12.60 23.24 -22.31
C ALA A 262 -12.66 21.90 -23.05
N ILE A 263 -13.69 21.09 -22.80
CA ILE A 263 -13.92 19.83 -23.51
C ILE A 263 -14.26 20.09 -24.98
N ALA A 264 -15.10 21.09 -25.26
CA ALA A 264 -15.46 21.46 -26.62
C ALA A 264 -14.21 21.84 -27.44
N ALA A 265 -13.27 22.57 -26.83
CA ALA A 265 -12.01 22.97 -27.44
C ALA A 265 -11.01 21.83 -27.67
N ALA A 266 -11.10 20.72 -26.91
CA ALA A 266 -10.21 19.60 -27.07
C ALA A 266 -10.31 18.94 -28.47
N PRO A 267 -9.21 18.36 -29.02
CA PRO A 267 -9.24 17.72 -30.32
C PRO A 267 -10.18 16.49 -30.35
N ASN A 268 -10.74 16.22 -31.52
CA ASN A 268 -11.52 15.01 -31.77
C ASN A 268 -10.62 13.92 -32.37
N ASN A 269 -10.85 12.69 -31.93
CA ASN A 269 -10.23 11.45 -32.37
C ASN A 269 -8.70 11.44 -32.22
N THR A 270 -8.20 12.05 -31.14
CA THR A 270 -6.79 11.99 -30.73
C THR A 270 -6.28 10.55 -30.81
N ALA A 271 -5.19 10.33 -31.54
CA ALA A 271 -4.57 9.01 -31.57
C ALA A 271 -3.81 8.78 -30.26
N VAL A 272 -3.64 7.52 -29.87
CA VAL A 272 -2.84 7.16 -28.70
C VAL A 272 -1.40 7.73 -28.79
N THR A 273 -0.87 7.84 -30.00
CA THR A 273 0.47 8.39 -30.30
C THR A 273 0.55 9.90 -30.20
N ASP A 274 -0.58 10.61 -30.16
CA ASP A 274 -0.62 12.07 -30.06
C ASP A 274 -0.57 12.53 -28.59
N GLY A 275 -0.90 11.64 -27.66
CA GLY A 275 -0.90 11.90 -26.22
C GLY A 275 -2.13 12.62 -25.70
N TYR A 276 -2.15 12.81 -24.37
CA TYR A 276 -3.26 13.36 -23.62
C TYR A 276 -3.47 14.84 -23.85
N PHE A 277 -4.72 15.25 -24.07
CA PHE A 277 -5.13 16.63 -23.92
C PHE A 277 -5.59 16.84 -22.46
N ILE A 278 -4.90 17.70 -21.73
CA ILE A 278 -5.12 17.87 -20.29
C ILE A 278 -5.99 19.10 -20.02
N ILE A 279 -7.00 18.92 -19.17
CA ILE A 279 -7.83 19.99 -18.62
C ILE A 279 -7.53 20.10 -17.12
N ILE A 280 -6.85 21.15 -16.71
CA ILE A 280 -6.64 21.48 -15.30
C ILE A 280 -7.85 22.25 -14.80
N ILE A 281 -8.46 21.80 -13.72
CA ILE A 281 -9.67 22.41 -13.17
C ILE A 281 -9.31 22.95 -11.79
N SER A 282 -9.27 24.28 -11.66
CA SER A 282 -8.96 24.94 -10.39
C SER A 282 -9.97 24.59 -9.30
N GLU A 283 -9.62 24.88 -8.05
CA GLU A 283 -10.55 24.71 -6.94
C GLU A 283 -11.85 25.51 -7.15
N GLY A 284 -12.97 24.90 -6.79
CA GLY A 284 -14.30 25.46 -7.00
C GLY A 284 -15.38 24.39 -7.10
N ILE A 285 -16.63 24.83 -6.96
CA ILE A 285 -17.82 24.00 -7.16
C ILE A 285 -18.40 24.31 -8.54
N TYR A 286 -18.25 23.41 -9.49
CA TYR A 286 -18.72 23.49 -10.88
C TYR A 286 -20.06 22.79 -11.01
N GLN A 287 -21.14 23.56 -11.03
CA GLN A 287 -22.49 23.04 -11.24
C GLN A 287 -22.75 22.90 -12.75
N GLU A 288 -22.29 21.79 -13.30
CA GLU A 288 -22.30 21.50 -14.73
C GLU A 288 -22.61 20.02 -14.95
N TYR A 289 -23.40 19.72 -15.99
CA TYR A 289 -23.51 18.37 -16.54
C TYR A 289 -22.46 18.22 -17.63
N VAL A 290 -21.55 17.28 -17.44
CA VAL A 290 -20.36 17.12 -18.28
C VAL A 290 -20.44 15.79 -19.03
N SER A 291 -20.22 15.83 -20.35
CA SER A 291 -20.23 14.63 -21.19
C SER A 291 -18.98 14.57 -22.08
N ILE A 292 -18.16 13.55 -21.87
CA ILE A 292 -17.00 13.22 -22.71
C ILE A 292 -17.43 12.23 -23.79
N ALA A 293 -17.77 12.77 -24.97
CA ALA A 293 -18.23 11.99 -26.11
C ALA A 293 -17.17 11.00 -26.65
N LYS A 294 -17.61 9.98 -27.40
CA LYS A 294 -16.74 8.89 -27.91
C LYS A 294 -15.57 9.34 -28.80
N ASN A 295 -15.72 10.48 -29.47
CA ASN A 295 -14.68 11.09 -30.28
C ASN A 295 -13.67 11.89 -29.44
N LYS A 296 -13.93 12.20 -28.17
CA LYS A 296 -13.01 12.93 -27.29
C LYS A 296 -12.09 11.94 -26.55
N LYS A 297 -11.17 11.34 -27.29
CA LYS A 297 -10.25 10.29 -26.79
C LYS A 297 -9.03 10.89 -26.08
N PHE A 298 -8.48 10.14 -25.13
CA PHE A 298 -7.28 10.49 -24.37
C PHE A 298 -7.35 11.89 -23.73
N LEU A 299 -8.49 12.19 -23.09
CA LEU A 299 -8.62 13.38 -22.24
C LEU A 299 -8.20 13.06 -20.81
N MET A 300 -7.47 13.97 -20.18
CA MET A 300 -7.09 13.88 -18.78
C MET A 300 -7.55 15.12 -18.01
N LEU A 301 -8.42 14.93 -17.02
CA LEU A 301 -8.92 15.99 -16.15
C LEU A 301 -8.20 15.93 -14.80
N ILE A 302 -7.62 17.04 -14.38
CA ILE A 302 -6.84 17.13 -13.13
C ILE A 302 -7.40 18.27 -12.27
N GLY A 303 -7.93 17.93 -11.09
CA GLY A 303 -8.39 18.89 -10.09
C GLY A 303 -7.32 19.26 -9.06
N ASP A 304 -7.60 20.27 -8.25
CA ASP A 304 -6.73 20.74 -7.16
C ASP A 304 -6.77 19.85 -5.90
N GLY A 305 -7.65 18.85 -5.88
CA GLY A 305 -7.82 17.88 -4.79
C GLY A 305 -9.28 17.49 -4.57
N ILE A 306 -9.48 16.29 -4.00
CA ILE A 306 -10.78 15.89 -3.41
C ILE A 306 -11.25 16.99 -2.45
N ASN A 307 -12.54 17.31 -2.48
CA ASN A 307 -13.19 18.39 -1.72
C ASN A 307 -12.76 19.83 -2.08
N ARG A 308 -11.85 20.03 -3.05
CA ARG A 308 -11.46 21.36 -3.54
C ARG A 308 -12.06 21.64 -4.92
N THR A 309 -11.91 20.69 -5.84
CA THR A 309 -12.53 20.76 -7.17
C THR A 309 -13.71 19.80 -7.22
N ILE A 310 -14.93 20.34 -7.34
CA ILE A 310 -16.18 19.58 -7.23
C ILE A 310 -17.03 19.81 -8.48
N ILE A 311 -17.34 18.76 -9.22
CA ILE A 311 -18.33 18.79 -10.32
C ILE A 311 -19.65 18.27 -9.75
N THR A 312 -20.72 19.05 -9.82
CA THR A 312 -21.98 18.75 -9.14
C THR A 312 -23.22 18.91 -10.02
N GLY A 313 -24.18 18.00 -9.86
CA GLY A 313 -25.49 18.02 -10.50
C GLY A 313 -26.54 17.34 -9.63
N ASP A 314 -27.78 17.25 -10.11
CA ASP A 314 -28.94 16.74 -9.37
C ASP A 314 -30.00 16.04 -10.25
N HIS A 315 -29.71 15.76 -11.53
CA HIS A 315 -30.59 14.94 -12.37
C HIS A 315 -30.84 13.57 -11.74
N ASN A 316 -32.08 13.11 -11.83
CA ASN A 316 -32.56 11.90 -11.18
C ASN A 316 -33.82 11.35 -11.85
N VAL A 317 -34.14 10.09 -11.57
CA VAL A 317 -35.28 9.41 -12.20
C VAL A 317 -36.64 9.98 -11.79
N VAL A 318 -36.81 10.38 -10.53
CA VAL A 318 -38.08 10.96 -10.04
C VAL A 318 -38.47 12.22 -10.82
N ASP A 319 -37.48 13.02 -11.21
CA ASP A 319 -37.68 14.27 -11.96
C ASP A 319 -37.71 14.05 -13.49
N GLY A 320 -37.86 12.80 -13.95
CA GLY A 320 -38.17 12.46 -15.33
C GLY A 320 -36.96 12.11 -16.21
N PHE A 321 -35.75 12.02 -15.64
CA PHE A 321 -34.58 11.51 -16.35
C PHE A 321 -34.58 9.97 -16.38
N THR A 322 -33.85 9.39 -17.32
CA THR A 322 -33.47 7.98 -17.23
C THR A 322 -32.29 7.84 -16.27
N THR A 323 -32.06 6.66 -15.69
CA THR A 323 -30.83 6.42 -14.90
C THR A 323 -29.59 6.75 -15.71
N PHE A 324 -29.56 6.39 -16.99
CA PHE A 324 -28.43 6.65 -17.89
C PHE A 324 -28.18 8.16 -18.12
N ASN A 325 -29.22 8.98 -18.29
CA ASN A 325 -29.10 10.43 -18.45
C ASN A 325 -29.05 11.22 -17.13
N SER A 326 -29.18 10.56 -15.98
CA SER A 326 -29.09 11.22 -14.68
C SER A 326 -27.65 11.59 -14.27
N ALA A 327 -26.65 11.12 -15.03
CA ALA A 327 -25.24 11.30 -14.72
C ALA A 327 -24.83 12.78 -14.69
N THR A 328 -24.26 13.24 -13.56
CA THR A 328 -23.60 14.55 -13.47
C THR A 328 -22.39 14.61 -14.41
N PHE A 329 -21.60 13.53 -14.43
CA PHE A 329 -20.47 13.38 -15.33
C PHE A 329 -20.59 12.05 -16.10
N ALA A 330 -20.57 12.12 -17.42
CA ALA A 330 -20.64 10.96 -18.31
C ALA A 330 -19.38 10.89 -19.18
N VAL A 331 -18.79 9.69 -19.31
CA VAL A 331 -17.62 9.49 -20.16
C VAL A 331 -17.71 8.23 -21.01
N VAL A 332 -17.45 8.41 -22.31
CA VAL A 332 -17.43 7.36 -23.34
C VAL A 332 -16.13 7.41 -24.16
N GLY A 333 -15.42 8.54 -24.15
CA GLY A 333 -14.13 8.69 -24.84
C GLY A 333 -13.05 7.75 -24.28
N GLN A 334 -12.52 6.87 -25.13
CA GLN A 334 -11.47 5.90 -24.79
C GLN A 334 -10.25 6.57 -24.16
N GLY A 335 -9.65 5.90 -23.18
CA GLY A 335 -8.39 6.32 -22.55
C GLY A 335 -8.54 7.50 -21.58
N PHE A 336 -9.76 7.84 -21.17
CA PHE A 336 -10.02 8.95 -20.25
C PHE A 336 -9.32 8.77 -18.90
N VAL A 337 -8.80 9.87 -18.34
CA VAL A 337 -8.20 9.89 -17.00
C VAL A 337 -8.79 11.03 -16.15
N GLY A 338 -9.23 10.73 -14.93
CA GLY A 338 -9.67 11.72 -13.94
C GLY A 338 -8.82 11.66 -12.68
N VAL A 339 -8.27 12.79 -12.22
CA VAL A 339 -7.36 12.85 -11.07
C VAL A 339 -7.75 13.97 -10.11
N ASN A 340 -7.82 13.69 -8.80
CA ASN A 340 -7.99 14.72 -7.76
C ASN A 340 -9.28 15.55 -7.89
N ILE A 341 -10.40 14.93 -8.27
CA ILE A 341 -11.70 15.59 -8.47
C ILE A 341 -12.78 14.89 -7.64
N THR A 342 -13.71 15.67 -7.07
CA THR A 342 -14.98 15.16 -6.54
C THR A 342 -16.07 15.27 -7.61
N PHE A 343 -16.77 14.18 -7.90
CA PHE A 343 -17.98 14.12 -8.72
C PHE A 343 -19.17 13.86 -7.82
N ARG A 344 -20.18 14.72 -7.84
CA ARG A 344 -21.28 14.71 -6.88
C ARG A 344 -22.64 14.79 -7.56
N ASN A 345 -23.56 13.92 -7.17
CA ASN A 345 -24.99 14.11 -7.42
C ASN A 345 -25.72 14.44 -6.11
N THR A 346 -26.36 15.62 -6.05
CA THR A 346 -27.01 16.15 -4.86
C THR A 346 -28.52 15.88 -4.78
N ALA A 347 -29.10 15.08 -5.68
CA ALA A 347 -30.55 14.83 -5.74
C ALA A 347 -31.13 14.31 -4.40
N GLY A 348 -30.37 13.46 -3.70
CA GLY A 348 -30.77 12.89 -2.41
C GLY A 348 -31.50 11.55 -2.50
N ALA A 349 -31.60 10.83 -1.38
CA ALA A 349 -32.17 9.48 -1.35
C ALA A 349 -33.66 9.41 -1.78
N SER A 350 -34.44 10.48 -1.57
CA SER A 350 -35.85 10.58 -1.98
C SER A 350 -36.06 10.66 -3.49
N LYS A 351 -34.98 10.85 -4.26
CA LYS A 351 -35.02 10.99 -5.71
C LYS A 351 -34.66 9.70 -6.46
N HIS A 352 -34.50 8.60 -5.72
CA HIS A 352 -34.12 7.28 -6.26
C HIS A 352 -32.83 7.36 -7.09
N GLN A 353 -32.78 6.71 -8.26
CA GLN A 353 -31.56 6.63 -9.07
C GLN A 353 -31.08 8.03 -9.51
N ALA A 354 -29.84 8.37 -9.14
CA ALA A 354 -29.24 9.66 -9.43
C ALA A 354 -27.71 9.53 -9.54
N VAL A 355 -27.22 9.42 -10.78
CA VAL A 355 -25.83 9.05 -11.05
C VAL A 355 -24.89 10.25 -10.86
N ALA A 356 -23.80 10.06 -10.11
CA ALA A 356 -22.70 11.04 -10.06
C ALA A 356 -21.79 10.87 -11.28
N VAL A 357 -21.33 9.64 -11.54
CA VAL A 357 -20.48 9.32 -12.69
C VAL A 357 -21.01 8.12 -13.45
N ARG A 358 -21.18 8.27 -14.77
CA ARG A 358 -21.37 7.16 -15.69
C ARG A 358 -20.13 6.98 -16.56
N ASN A 359 -19.50 5.81 -16.45
CA ASN A 359 -18.32 5.46 -17.22
C ASN A 359 -18.63 4.32 -18.18
N GLY A 360 -18.54 4.58 -19.48
CA GLY A 360 -18.58 3.61 -20.57
C GLY A 360 -17.38 3.77 -21.51
N ALA A 361 -16.27 4.31 -21.01
CA ALA A 361 -15.03 4.48 -21.75
C ALA A 361 -14.09 3.30 -21.50
N ASP A 362 -13.58 2.72 -22.58
CA ASP A 362 -12.58 1.66 -22.49
C ASP A 362 -11.23 2.24 -22.08
N MET A 363 -10.46 1.46 -21.32
CA MET A 363 -9.15 1.86 -20.80
C MET A 363 -9.19 3.18 -20.01
N SER A 364 -10.25 3.39 -19.23
CA SER A 364 -10.43 4.61 -18.44
C SER A 364 -9.91 4.45 -17.01
N THR A 365 -9.30 5.51 -16.46
CA THR A 365 -8.73 5.50 -15.11
C THR A 365 -9.19 6.67 -14.25
N PHE A 366 -9.53 6.41 -12.99
CA PHE A 366 -9.75 7.44 -11.97
C PHE A 366 -8.77 7.25 -10.81
N TYR A 367 -8.04 8.31 -10.44
CA TYR A 367 -7.04 8.27 -9.37
C TYR A 367 -7.25 9.38 -8.35
N SER A 368 -7.35 9.02 -7.07
CA SER A 368 -7.56 10.00 -5.99
C SER A 368 -8.78 10.89 -6.28
N CYS A 369 -9.90 10.26 -6.67
CA CYS A 369 -11.17 10.93 -6.93
C CYS A 369 -12.20 10.59 -5.85
N SER A 370 -13.23 11.43 -5.71
CA SER A 370 -14.38 11.10 -4.87
C SER A 370 -15.67 11.07 -5.69
N PHE A 371 -16.52 10.07 -5.43
CA PHE A 371 -17.82 9.87 -6.06
C PHE A 371 -18.88 9.93 -4.97
N GLU A 372 -19.73 10.94 -5.03
CA GLU A 372 -20.65 11.27 -3.94
C GLU A 372 -22.10 11.29 -4.42
N GLY A 373 -22.92 10.39 -3.88
CA GLY A 373 -24.36 10.35 -4.16
C GLY A 373 -25.13 9.58 -3.08
N TYR A 374 -26.28 9.04 -3.49
CA TYR A 374 -27.08 8.10 -2.70
C TYR A 374 -27.27 6.82 -3.51
N GLN A 375 -28.44 6.64 -4.12
CA GLN A 375 -28.71 5.49 -4.98
C GLN A 375 -28.05 5.67 -6.35
N ASP A 376 -27.42 4.61 -6.87
CA ASP A 376 -26.81 4.55 -8.20
C ASP A 376 -25.64 5.56 -8.41
N THR A 377 -24.80 5.78 -7.40
CA THR A 377 -23.76 6.83 -7.44
C THR A 377 -22.74 6.66 -8.58
N LEU A 378 -22.14 5.48 -8.71
CA LEU A 378 -21.11 5.17 -9.70
C LEU A 378 -21.61 4.09 -10.67
N TYR A 379 -21.91 4.51 -11.89
CA TYR A 379 -22.36 3.63 -12.97
C TYR A 379 -21.16 3.19 -13.82
N THR A 380 -20.52 2.08 -13.44
CA THR A 380 -19.48 1.37 -14.22
C THR A 380 -20.15 0.61 -15.38
N HIS A 381 -20.62 1.36 -16.38
CA HIS A 381 -21.56 0.89 -17.40
C HIS A 381 -21.01 -0.27 -18.24
N SER A 382 -19.90 -0.08 -18.96
CA SER A 382 -19.34 -1.06 -19.90
C SER A 382 -17.83 -0.88 -20.11
N LEU A 383 -17.19 -1.85 -20.79
CA LEU A 383 -15.76 -1.84 -21.16
C LEU A 383 -14.79 -1.93 -19.96
N ARG A 384 -13.48 -1.75 -20.16
CA ARG A 384 -12.45 -1.89 -19.12
C ARG A 384 -12.21 -0.58 -18.36
N GLN A 385 -12.21 -0.65 -17.03
CA GLN A 385 -12.13 0.53 -16.17
C GLN A 385 -11.26 0.25 -14.92
N PHE A 386 -10.45 1.23 -14.52
CA PHE A 386 -9.60 1.14 -13.33
C PHE A 386 -9.83 2.33 -12.39
N TYR A 387 -10.03 2.05 -11.11
CA TYR A 387 -10.21 3.05 -10.06
C TYR A 387 -9.18 2.81 -8.96
N ARG A 388 -8.37 3.81 -8.63
CA ARG A 388 -7.30 3.72 -7.63
C ARG A 388 -7.43 4.82 -6.58
N GLU A 389 -7.36 4.44 -5.31
CA GLU A 389 -7.35 5.41 -4.19
C GLU A 389 -8.55 6.37 -4.21
N CYS A 390 -9.72 5.90 -4.63
CA CYS A 390 -10.93 6.71 -4.71
C CYS A 390 -11.83 6.54 -3.47
N ASP A 391 -12.57 7.58 -3.11
CA ASP A 391 -13.63 7.55 -2.10
C ASP A 391 -15.01 7.48 -2.74
N ILE A 392 -15.81 6.45 -2.45
CA ILE A 392 -17.13 6.23 -3.07
C ILE A 392 -18.20 6.20 -1.99
N TYR A 393 -19.17 7.09 -2.07
CA TYR A 393 -20.26 7.24 -1.11
C TYR A 393 -21.61 6.94 -1.75
N GLY A 394 -22.47 6.17 -1.08
CA GLY A 394 -23.83 5.97 -1.55
C GLY A 394 -24.65 5.05 -0.66
N THR A 395 -25.83 4.64 -1.13
CA THR A 395 -26.78 3.82 -0.36
C THR A 395 -27.15 2.53 -1.09
N VAL A 396 -28.14 2.59 -1.98
CA VAL A 396 -28.64 1.46 -2.76
C VAL A 396 -27.86 1.39 -4.07
N ASP A 397 -27.31 0.22 -4.38
CA ASP A 397 -26.66 -0.09 -5.66
C ASP A 397 -25.62 0.93 -6.10
N PHE A 398 -24.86 1.49 -5.15
CA PHE A 398 -24.10 2.71 -5.44
C PHE A 398 -22.84 2.49 -6.29
N ILE A 399 -22.46 1.23 -6.55
CA ILE A 399 -21.53 0.82 -7.60
C ILE A 399 -22.25 -0.23 -8.48
N PHE A 400 -22.62 0.12 -9.70
CA PHE A 400 -23.43 -0.76 -10.53
C PHE A 400 -23.06 -0.70 -12.02
N GLY A 401 -23.52 -1.69 -12.79
CA GLY A 401 -23.27 -1.78 -14.22
C GLY A 401 -22.61 -3.09 -14.65
N ASN A 402 -22.09 -3.12 -15.87
CA ASN A 402 -21.54 -4.33 -16.49
C ASN A 402 -20.18 -4.09 -17.18
N ALA A 403 -19.36 -3.19 -16.62
CA ALA A 403 -17.96 -3.07 -16.99
C ALA A 403 -17.15 -4.31 -16.54
N ALA A 404 -15.95 -4.47 -17.13
CA ALA A 404 -14.85 -5.14 -16.46
C ALA A 404 -14.12 -4.06 -15.65
N VAL A 405 -14.26 -4.09 -14.33
CA VAL A 405 -13.73 -3.02 -13.47
C VAL A 405 -12.98 -3.55 -12.27
N VAL A 406 -11.83 -2.94 -11.98
CA VAL A 406 -11.08 -3.13 -10.73
C VAL A 406 -11.06 -1.82 -9.95
N LEU A 407 -11.54 -1.88 -8.70
CA LEU A 407 -11.44 -0.80 -7.72
C LEU A 407 -10.38 -1.20 -6.70
N GLN A 408 -9.20 -0.60 -6.81
CA GLN A 408 -8.01 -0.95 -6.03
C GLN A 408 -7.67 0.14 -5.01
N ASN A 409 -7.45 -0.23 -3.75
CA ASN A 409 -7.15 0.71 -2.67
C ASN A 409 -8.20 1.81 -2.49
N CYS A 410 -9.45 1.56 -2.88
CA CYS A 410 -10.55 2.51 -2.73
C CYS A 410 -11.22 2.41 -1.34
N ASN A 411 -11.85 3.50 -0.92
CA ASN A 411 -12.73 3.51 0.26
C ASN A 411 -14.20 3.52 -0.20
N MET A 412 -15.02 2.69 0.44
CA MET A 412 -16.46 2.60 0.19
C MET A 412 -17.20 3.00 1.45
N TYR A 413 -18.08 3.97 1.31
CA TYR A 413 -18.78 4.61 2.41
C TYR A 413 -20.30 4.50 2.26
N PRO A 414 -20.90 3.36 2.66
CA PRO A 414 -22.35 3.25 2.79
C PRO A 414 -22.91 4.33 3.71
N ARG A 415 -23.90 5.06 3.20
CA ARG A 415 -24.56 6.20 3.87
C ARG A 415 -25.86 5.78 4.52
N LEU A 416 -26.48 6.71 5.25
CA LEU A 416 -27.81 6.50 5.81
C LEU A 416 -28.87 6.57 4.67
N PRO A 417 -29.59 5.48 4.34
CA PRO A 417 -30.65 5.51 3.34
C PRO A 417 -31.97 6.05 3.92
N LEU A 418 -33.04 6.05 3.13
CA LEU A 418 -34.37 6.37 3.66
C LEU A 418 -34.83 5.30 4.66
N SER A 419 -35.73 5.69 5.57
CA SER A 419 -36.35 4.77 6.51
C SER A 419 -36.98 3.58 5.78
N GLY A 420 -36.64 2.36 6.21
CA GLY A 420 -37.13 1.10 5.61
C GLY A 420 -36.33 0.62 4.40
N GLN A 421 -35.31 1.35 3.95
CA GLN A 421 -34.36 0.88 2.94
C GLN A 421 -33.14 0.22 3.59
N PHE A 422 -32.38 -0.49 2.76
CA PHE A 422 -31.07 -1.06 3.08
C PHE A 422 -30.02 -0.50 2.12
N ASN A 423 -28.75 -0.77 2.41
CA ASN A 423 -27.65 -0.44 1.51
C ASN A 423 -27.19 -1.69 0.75
N ALA A 424 -26.86 -1.53 -0.53
CA ALA A 424 -26.17 -2.53 -1.33
C ALA A 424 -24.99 -1.84 -2.03
N ILE A 425 -23.78 -2.30 -1.75
CA ILE A 425 -22.57 -1.66 -2.30
C ILE A 425 -22.52 -1.90 -3.81
N THR A 426 -22.70 -3.15 -4.25
CA THR A 426 -22.70 -3.49 -5.68
C THR A 426 -24.03 -4.00 -6.20
N ALA A 427 -24.31 -3.68 -7.47
CA ALA A 427 -25.37 -4.31 -8.26
C ALA A 427 -24.85 -4.60 -9.67
N GLN A 428 -24.16 -5.74 -9.82
CA GLN A 428 -23.48 -6.06 -11.08
C GLN A 428 -24.46 -6.69 -12.09
N GLY A 429 -24.37 -6.22 -13.34
CA GLY A 429 -25.39 -6.41 -14.38
C GLY A 429 -25.00 -7.35 -15.53
N ARG A 430 -24.21 -8.40 -15.30
CA ARG A 430 -23.85 -9.36 -16.36
C ARG A 430 -25.03 -10.24 -16.77
N THR A 431 -25.35 -10.27 -18.06
CA THR A 431 -26.53 -10.95 -18.62
C THR A 431 -26.22 -12.22 -19.39
N ASP A 432 -24.97 -12.42 -19.79
CA ASP A 432 -24.52 -13.61 -20.52
C ASP A 432 -23.22 -14.14 -19.89
N PRO A 433 -23.09 -15.45 -19.64
CA PRO A 433 -21.92 -16.03 -18.98
C PRO A 433 -20.65 -15.88 -19.83
N ASN A 434 -20.79 -15.70 -21.14
CA ASN A 434 -19.68 -15.49 -22.06
C ASN A 434 -19.18 -14.04 -22.04
N GLN A 435 -19.80 -13.11 -21.31
CA GLN A 435 -19.25 -11.75 -21.14
C GLN A 435 -18.03 -11.78 -20.19
N ASN A 436 -16.96 -11.07 -20.57
CA ASN A 436 -15.74 -10.92 -19.77
C ASN A 436 -15.84 -9.82 -18.69
N THR A 437 -17.04 -9.55 -18.17
CA THR A 437 -17.34 -8.40 -17.30
C THR A 437 -17.52 -8.79 -15.84
N GLY A 438 -17.47 -7.83 -14.92
CA GLY A 438 -17.56 -8.05 -13.48
C GLY A 438 -16.99 -6.89 -12.67
N ILE A 439 -17.33 -6.85 -11.37
CA ILE A 439 -16.80 -5.88 -10.43
C ILE A 439 -15.78 -6.58 -9.52
N SER A 440 -14.53 -6.14 -9.55
CA SER A 440 -13.47 -6.60 -8.64
C SER A 440 -13.09 -5.48 -7.68
N ILE A 441 -13.20 -5.75 -6.38
CA ILE A 441 -12.91 -4.82 -5.30
C ILE A 441 -11.68 -5.36 -4.57
N GLN A 442 -10.53 -4.72 -4.79
CA GLN A 442 -9.24 -5.22 -4.35
C GLN A 442 -8.60 -4.28 -3.33
N ASN A 443 -8.18 -4.80 -2.19
CA ASN A 443 -7.51 -4.04 -1.14
C ASN A 443 -8.28 -2.77 -0.73
N ALA A 444 -9.61 -2.84 -0.71
CA ALA A 444 -10.48 -1.72 -0.40
C ALA A 444 -10.79 -1.64 1.10
N THR A 445 -11.28 -0.49 1.54
CA THR A 445 -11.82 -0.29 2.90
C THR A 445 -13.30 0.04 2.85
N ILE A 446 -14.13 -0.77 3.52
CA ILE A 446 -15.57 -0.58 3.60
C ILE A 446 -15.96 -0.16 5.02
N LYS A 447 -16.45 1.07 5.17
CA LYS A 447 -16.81 1.66 6.47
C LYS A 447 -18.07 2.51 6.36
N ALA A 448 -18.85 2.60 7.43
CA ALA A 448 -20.01 3.50 7.45
C ALA A 448 -19.58 4.96 7.20
N ALA A 449 -20.30 5.67 6.35
CA ALA A 449 -20.17 7.11 6.21
C ALA A 449 -20.58 7.81 7.52
N GLN A 450 -20.22 9.10 7.65
CA GLN A 450 -20.44 9.86 8.88
C GLN A 450 -21.91 9.90 9.34
N ASP A 451 -22.86 9.86 8.41
CA ASP A 451 -24.30 9.88 8.68
C ASP A 451 -24.85 8.52 9.13
N LEU A 452 -24.29 7.41 8.64
CA LEU A 452 -24.67 6.05 9.04
C LEU A 452 -23.95 5.58 10.32
N ALA A 453 -22.71 6.03 10.54
CA ALA A 453 -21.85 5.55 11.64
C ALA A 453 -22.51 5.53 13.03
N PRO A 454 -23.31 6.55 13.44
CA PRO A 454 -23.98 6.56 14.75
C PRO A 454 -25.11 5.54 14.88
N THR A 455 -25.64 5.03 13.76
CA THR A 455 -26.80 4.14 13.68
C THR A 455 -26.45 2.80 13.03
N VAL A 456 -25.17 2.42 13.03
CA VAL A 456 -24.75 1.08 12.58
C VAL A 456 -25.52 0.02 13.38
N GLY A 457 -26.14 -0.92 12.67
CA GLY A 457 -27.02 -1.93 13.25
C GLY A 457 -28.52 -1.61 13.16
N THR A 458 -28.91 -0.39 12.78
CA THR A 458 -30.33 -0.06 12.49
C THR A 458 -30.69 -0.18 11.01
N VAL A 459 -29.69 -0.24 10.13
CA VAL A 459 -29.83 -0.37 8.69
C VAL A 459 -28.96 -1.53 8.23
N GLU A 460 -29.53 -2.43 7.45
CA GLU A 460 -28.77 -3.52 6.86
C GLU A 460 -27.92 -3.01 5.69
N THR A 461 -26.66 -3.43 5.63
CA THR A 461 -25.75 -3.12 4.53
C THR A 461 -25.18 -4.40 3.96
N TYR A 462 -25.32 -4.58 2.65
CA TYR A 462 -24.88 -5.77 1.92
C TYR A 462 -23.75 -5.42 0.96
N LEU A 463 -22.86 -6.39 0.71
CA LEU A 463 -21.79 -6.32 -0.29
C LEU A 463 -22.34 -6.15 -1.70
N GLY A 464 -23.52 -6.70 -1.99
CA GLY A 464 -24.23 -6.46 -3.23
C GLY A 464 -25.45 -7.36 -3.45
N ARG A 465 -26.08 -7.21 -4.62
CA ARG A 465 -27.25 -7.99 -5.07
C ARG A 465 -27.30 -8.19 -6.59
N PRO A 466 -27.77 -9.35 -7.09
CA PRO A 466 -27.57 -9.74 -8.49
C PRO A 466 -28.59 -9.08 -9.43
N TRP A 467 -28.28 -7.88 -9.91
CA TRP A 467 -29.16 -7.14 -10.82
C TRP A 467 -29.53 -7.94 -12.09
N LYS A 468 -28.60 -8.77 -12.59
CA LYS A 468 -28.82 -9.64 -13.76
C LYS A 468 -28.37 -11.07 -13.47
N GLU A 469 -28.84 -12.00 -14.28
CA GLU A 469 -28.78 -13.46 -14.03
C GLU A 469 -27.37 -14.00 -13.78
N TYR A 470 -26.35 -13.46 -14.45
CA TYR A 470 -24.96 -13.93 -14.36
C TYR A 470 -24.06 -12.99 -13.56
N SER A 471 -24.67 -12.21 -12.64
CA SER A 471 -23.99 -11.19 -11.86
C SER A 471 -22.65 -11.68 -11.28
N ARG A 472 -21.60 -10.88 -11.43
CA ARG A 472 -20.24 -11.27 -11.02
C ARG A 472 -19.55 -10.17 -10.22
N THR A 473 -19.33 -10.40 -8.94
CA THR A 473 -18.66 -9.45 -8.04
C THR A 473 -17.70 -10.20 -7.12
N VAL A 474 -16.49 -9.67 -6.94
CA VAL A 474 -15.51 -10.25 -6.02
C VAL A 474 -14.94 -9.19 -5.08
N TYR A 475 -14.78 -9.55 -3.81
CA TYR A 475 -14.07 -8.77 -2.81
C TYR A 475 -12.79 -9.52 -2.41
N ILE A 476 -11.64 -8.89 -2.67
CA ILE A 476 -10.31 -9.47 -2.58
C ILE A 476 -9.49 -8.62 -1.61
N GLN A 477 -8.96 -9.23 -0.55
CA GLN A 477 -8.00 -8.61 0.37
C GLN A 477 -8.51 -7.29 0.98
N SER A 478 -9.83 -7.14 1.15
CA SER A 478 -10.46 -5.90 1.55
C SER A 478 -10.85 -5.90 3.03
N PHE A 479 -10.80 -4.74 3.67
CA PHE A 479 -11.29 -4.54 5.04
C PHE A 479 -12.80 -4.25 5.04
N MET A 480 -13.56 -5.00 5.83
CA MET A 480 -15.01 -4.86 6.00
C MET A 480 -15.35 -4.56 7.47
N ASP A 481 -15.85 -3.35 7.75
CA ASP A 481 -16.30 -3.00 9.11
C ASP A 481 -17.63 -3.69 9.48
N SER A 482 -18.10 -3.52 10.71
CA SER A 482 -19.18 -4.32 11.30
C SER A 482 -20.58 -3.99 10.76
N LEU A 483 -20.69 -3.04 9.82
CA LEU A 483 -21.95 -2.69 9.18
C LEU A 483 -22.42 -3.76 8.17
N ILE A 484 -21.51 -4.59 7.67
CA ILE A 484 -21.86 -5.63 6.69
C ILE A 484 -22.70 -6.70 7.37
N ALA A 485 -23.89 -6.94 6.83
CA ALA A 485 -24.79 -7.96 7.32
C ALA A 485 -24.11 -9.35 7.26
N PRO A 486 -24.32 -10.25 8.24
CA PRO A 486 -23.69 -11.57 8.24
C PRO A 486 -23.97 -12.39 6.97
N ALA A 487 -25.18 -12.26 6.41
CA ALA A 487 -25.56 -12.86 5.13
C ALA A 487 -24.64 -12.41 3.95
N GLY A 488 -24.02 -11.24 4.07
CA GLY A 488 -23.09 -10.64 3.10
C GLY A 488 -23.78 -10.07 1.88
N TRP A 489 -24.67 -10.85 1.26
CA TRP A 489 -25.30 -10.57 -0.03
C TRP A 489 -26.82 -10.58 0.09
N HIS A 490 -27.51 -9.82 -0.76
CA HIS A 490 -28.98 -9.71 -0.75
C HIS A 490 -29.58 -10.20 -2.08
N GLU A 491 -30.74 -10.86 -2.02
CA GLU A 491 -31.45 -11.35 -3.21
C GLU A 491 -31.91 -10.17 -4.08
N TRP A 492 -32.03 -10.37 -5.40
CA TRP A 492 -32.67 -9.37 -6.25
C TRP A 492 -34.19 -9.56 -6.24
N ASP A 493 -34.65 -10.75 -6.64
CA ASP A 493 -36.05 -11.14 -6.63
C ASP A 493 -36.16 -12.68 -6.47
N GLY A 494 -36.42 -13.13 -5.24
CA GLY A 494 -36.47 -14.55 -4.88
C GLY A 494 -35.22 -15.32 -5.34
N SER A 495 -35.43 -16.38 -6.12
CA SER A 495 -34.34 -17.27 -6.58
C SER A 495 -33.61 -16.81 -7.85
N PHE A 496 -33.94 -15.64 -8.39
CA PHE A 496 -33.34 -15.13 -9.62
C PHE A 496 -31.81 -14.98 -9.49
N GLY A 497 -31.07 -15.55 -10.44
CA GLY A 497 -29.61 -15.45 -10.54
C GLY A 497 -28.82 -16.21 -9.48
N LEU A 498 -29.45 -16.70 -8.39
CA LEU A 498 -28.73 -17.27 -7.25
C LEU A 498 -27.89 -18.52 -7.57
N SER A 499 -28.25 -19.22 -8.65
CA SER A 499 -27.53 -20.41 -9.13
C SER A 499 -26.51 -20.17 -10.24
N THR A 500 -26.54 -18.99 -10.86
CA THR A 500 -25.79 -18.62 -12.07
C THR A 500 -24.83 -17.46 -11.85
N LEU A 501 -25.05 -16.65 -10.79
CA LEU A 501 -24.14 -15.60 -10.36
C LEU A 501 -22.79 -16.17 -9.88
N TYR A 502 -21.77 -15.32 -9.83
CA TYR A 502 -20.47 -15.62 -9.24
C TYR A 502 -20.11 -14.51 -8.26
N TYR A 503 -20.45 -14.71 -6.99
CA TYR A 503 -20.10 -13.80 -5.89
C TYR A 503 -19.01 -14.42 -5.05
N ALA A 504 -17.90 -13.72 -4.90
CA ALA A 504 -16.76 -14.29 -4.20
C ALA A 504 -16.10 -13.36 -3.18
N GLU A 505 -15.58 -13.99 -2.13
CA GLU A 505 -14.76 -13.35 -1.10
C GLU A 505 -13.43 -14.09 -0.98
N TYR A 506 -12.32 -13.33 -1.02
CA TYR A 506 -10.96 -13.84 -0.85
C TYR A 506 -10.20 -12.99 0.16
N ASP A 507 -9.73 -13.62 1.24
CA ASP A 507 -8.79 -13.03 2.21
C ASP A 507 -9.22 -11.64 2.75
N ASN A 508 -10.52 -11.43 2.93
CA ASN A 508 -11.07 -10.18 3.47
C ASN A 508 -10.91 -10.15 5.00
N THR A 509 -10.65 -8.95 5.54
CA THR A 509 -10.40 -8.74 6.97
C THR A 509 -11.44 -7.82 7.61
N GLY A 510 -11.47 -7.74 8.94
CA GLY A 510 -12.40 -6.88 9.68
C GLY A 510 -13.65 -7.60 10.17
N PRO A 511 -14.44 -6.97 11.06
CA PRO A 511 -15.58 -7.62 11.70
C PRO A 511 -16.72 -8.02 10.75
N GLY A 512 -16.84 -7.38 9.58
CA GLY A 512 -17.82 -7.73 8.55
C GLY A 512 -17.39 -8.85 7.60
N SER A 513 -16.14 -9.32 7.66
CA SER A 513 -15.58 -10.27 6.68
C SER A 513 -15.81 -11.75 6.99
N ASN A 514 -16.43 -12.07 8.14
CA ASN A 514 -16.68 -13.46 8.51
C ASN A 514 -17.70 -14.12 7.55
N THR A 515 -17.25 -15.16 6.85
CA THR A 515 -18.06 -15.86 5.84
C THR A 515 -18.94 -16.98 6.40
N ALA A 516 -18.84 -17.33 7.69
CA ALA A 516 -19.51 -18.49 8.28
C ALA A 516 -21.05 -18.44 8.23
N ASN A 517 -21.64 -17.24 8.17
CA ASN A 517 -23.10 -17.02 8.12
C ASN A 517 -23.55 -16.37 6.81
N ARG A 518 -22.75 -16.49 5.75
CA ARG A 518 -23.12 -16.00 4.43
C ARG A 518 -24.28 -16.81 3.86
N VAL A 519 -24.93 -16.24 2.85
CA VAL A 519 -25.94 -16.91 2.04
C VAL A 519 -25.45 -18.27 1.52
N ASN A 520 -26.37 -19.24 1.42
CA ASN A 520 -26.07 -20.60 0.93
C ASN A 520 -26.43 -20.77 -0.56
N TRP A 521 -26.22 -19.74 -1.36
CA TRP A 521 -26.48 -19.77 -2.80
C TRP A 521 -25.39 -20.55 -3.53
N SER A 522 -25.72 -21.33 -4.55
CA SER A 522 -24.69 -22.08 -5.27
C SER A 522 -23.73 -21.19 -6.06
N GLY A 523 -24.12 -19.94 -6.36
CA GLY A 523 -23.24 -18.94 -6.96
C GLY A 523 -22.36 -18.16 -5.96
N PHE A 524 -22.49 -18.38 -4.65
CA PHE A 524 -21.59 -17.77 -3.66
C PHE A 524 -20.38 -18.66 -3.39
N HIS A 525 -19.19 -18.05 -3.35
CA HIS A 525 -17.93 -18.74 -3.22
C HIS A 525 -17.00 -18.04 -2.22
N VAL A 526 -16.38 -18.82 -1.33
CA VAL A 526 -15.14 -18.41 -0.66
C VAL A 526 -14.02 -19.04 -1.46
N ILE A 527 -13.27 -18.21 -2.20
CA ILE A 527 -12.34 -18.67 -3.22
C ILE A 527 -10.91 -18.70 -2.70
N ASP A 528 -9.99 -19.32 -3.44
CA ASP A 528 -8.56 -19.33 -3.11
C ASP A 528 -7.75 -18.35 -3.98
N ALA A 529 -6.41 -18.36 -3.83
CA ALA A 529 -5.53 -17.46 -4.57
C ALA A 529 -5.51 -17.74 -6.08
N ASN A 530 -5.68 -18.98 -6.50
CA ASN A 530 -5.66 -19.37 -7.92
C ASN A 530 -6.92 -18.88 -8.64
N ASP A 531 -8.03 -18.82 -7.91
CA ASP A 531 -9.26 -18.23 -8.42
C ASP A 531 -9.21 -16.71 -8.37
N ALA A 532 -8.74 -16.13 -7.26
CA ALA A 532 -8.74 -14.70 -7.02
C ALA A 532 -7.81 -13.92 -7.97
N VAL A 533 -6.70 -14.53 -8.44
CA VAL A 533 -5.77 -13.87 -9.37
C VAL A 533 -6.43 -13.49 -10.70
N ASN A 534 -7.45 -14.24 -11.13
CA ASN A 534 -8.18 -13.97 -12.37
C ASN A 534 -8.98 -12.66 -12.34
N PHE A 535 -9.14 -12.05 -11.17
CA PHE A 535 -9.86 -10.80 -10.96
C PHE A 535 -8.95 -9.62 -10.62
N THR A 536 -7.64 -9.76 -10.85
CA THR A 536 -6.64 -8.70 -10.63
C THR A 536 -6.49 -7.79 -11.85
N VAL A 537 -5.79 -6.66 -11.72
CA VAL A 537 -5.64 -5.67 -12.80
C VAL A 537 -5.05 -6.29 -14.06
N SER A 538 -3.97 -7.09 -13.93
CA SER A 538 -3.31 -7.69 -15.09
C SER A 538 -4.18 -8.74 -15.77
N SER A 539 -4.85 -9.61 -15.01
CA SER A 539 -5.60 -10.73 -15.59
C SER A 539 -7.03 -10.39 -16.00
N PHE A 540 -7.67 -9.44 -15.32
CA PHE A 540 -9.08 -9.12 -15.52
C PHE A 540 -9.31 -7.95 -16.47
N LEU A 541 -8.35 -7.02 -16.53
CA LEU A 541 -8.45 -5.81 -17.35
C LEU A 541 -7.42 -5.75 -18.48
N ASP A 542 -6.52 -6.73 -18.57
CA ASP A 542 -5.28 -6.63 -19.36
C ASP A 542 -4.54 -5.32 -19.05
N GLY A 543 -4.56 -4.93 -17.77
CA GLY A 543 -4.20 -3.59 -17.32
C GLY A 543 -2.75 -3.22 -17.63
N ASP A 544 -1.88 -4.21 -17.74
CA ASP A 544 -0.46 -4.05 -18.05
C ASP A 544 -0.23 -3.36 -19.41
N ASP A 545 -1.17 -3.48 -20.34
CA ASP A 545 -1.03 -2.88 -21.67
C ASP A 545 -1.41 -1.40 -21.69
N TRP A 546 -2.24 -0.91 -20.77
CA TRP A 546 -2.86 0.42 -20.89
C TRP A 546 -2.84 1.29 -19.64
N VAL A 547 -2.92 0.73 -18.43
CA VAL A 547 -2.82 1.50 -17.18
C VAL A 547 -1.46 2.22 -17.07
N PRO A 548 -0.32 1.61 -17.44
CA PRO A 548 0.97 2.30 -17.37
C PRO A 548 1.06 3.61 -18.17
N ARG A 549 0.31 3.74 -19.26
CA ARG A 549 0.29 4.96 -20.09
C ARG A 549 -0.32 6.16 -19.38
N THR A 550 -1.06 5.91 -18.31
CA THR A 550 -1.62 6.94 -17.44
C THR A 550 -0.64 7.37 -16.35
N SER A 551 0.43 6.59 -16.14
CA SER A 551 1.37 6.71 -15.00
C SER A 551 0.69 6.71 -13.63
N ILE A 552 -0.50 6.10 -13.53
CA ILE A 552 -1.22 5.90 -12.27
C ILE A 552 -0.77 4.59 -11.64
N PRO A 553 -0.49 4.57 -10.34
CA PRO A 553 -0.03 3.38 -9.65
C PRO A 553 -1.08 2.28 -9.61
N TYR A 554 -0.66 1.04 -9.85
CA TYR A 554 -1.51 -0.14 -9.71
C TYR A 554 -0.71 -1.37 -9.27
N GLN A 555 -1.36 -2.26 -8.54
CA GLN A 555 -0.87 -3.61 -8.28
C GLN A 555 -1.37 -4.52 -9.39
N THR A 556 -0.44 -5.22 -10.03
CA THR A 556 -0.69 -6.12 -11.17
C THR A 556 -1.54 -7.33 -10.75
N SER A 557 -1.21 -7.94 -9.61
CA SER A 557 -1.75 -9.23 -9.16
C SER A 557 -2.20 -9.23 -7.69
N LEU A 558 -2.45 -10.41 -7.11
CA LEU A 558 -2.75 -10.60 -5.69
C LEU A 558 -1.54 -10.21 -4.84
N SER A 559 -1.80 -9.68 -3.64
CA SER A 559 -0.76 -9.58 -2.62
C SER A 559 -0.54 -10.98 -2.05
N LEU A 560 0.27 -11.81 -2.73
CA LEU A 560 0.47 -13.20 -2.34
C LEU A 560 1.16 -13.32 -0.97
N ILE A 561 0.43 -13.87 -0.01
CA ILE A 561 0.99 -14.65 1.10
C ILE A 561 1.15 -16.09 0.56
N ILE A 562 2.35 -16.48 0.10
CA ILE A 562 2.65 -17.90 -0.14
C ILE A 562 3.91 -18.28 0.62
N GLU A 563 3.76 -19.31 1.46
CA GLU A 563 4.83 -20.17 1.96
C GLU A 563 5.66 -20.75 0.80
N ILE A 564 6.92 -20.33 0.62
CA ILE A 564 7.85 -21.15 -0.18
C ILE A 564 9.30 -21.05 0.32
N PRO A 565 10.17 -22.00 -0.05
CA PRO A 565 11.13 -22.62 0.84
C PRO A 565 12.46 -21.90 0.67
N ARG A 566 13.12 -21.58 1.78
CA ARG A 566 14.51 -21.14 1.69
C ARG A 566 15.37 -22.25 1.11
N CYS A 567 16.32 -21.82 0.29
CA CYS A 567 17.39 -22.57 -0.35
C CYS A 567 17.81 -23.81 0.45
N LYS A 568 17.99 -24.92 -0.26
CA LYS A 568 18.60 -26.16 0.25
C LYS A 568 20.01 -25.91 0.80
N GLY A 569 20.10 -25.44 2.04
CA GLY A 569 21.16 -25.75 2.97
C GLY A 569 20.70 -26.95 3.79
N LYS A 570 21.43 -28.06 3.74
CA LYS A 570 21.19 -29.25 4.57
C LYS A 570 21.38 -28.90 6.05
N ASP A 571 20.35 -28.39 6.72
CA ASP A 571 20.27 -28.42 8.17
C ASP A 571 19.09 -29.28 8.59
N THR A 572 19.39 -30.54 8.91
CA THR A 572 18.49 -31.48 9.57
C THR A 572 17.95 -30.83 10.85
N VAL A 573 16.69 -30.42 10.84
CA VAL A 573 16.05 -29.74 11.96
C VAL A 573 15.81 -30.73 13.10
N SER A 574 16.65 -30.66 14.13
CA SER A 574 16.40 -31.30 15.42
C SER A 574 15.45 -30.43 16.23
N ASN A 575 14.42 -31.05 16.83
CA ASN A 575 13.55 -30.41 17.80
C ASN A 575 14.41 -29.76 18.92
N PRO A 576 14.22 -28.48 19.27
CA PRO A 576 15.03 -27.79 20.29
C PRO A 576 15.03 -28.47 21.67
N ALA A 577 14.01 -29.30 21.95
CA ALA A 577 13.89 -30.10 23.17
C ALA A 577 14.74 -31.39 23.16
N THR A 578 15.25 -31.81 21.99
CA THR A 578 16.07 -33.02 21.87
C THR A 578 17.45 -32.79 22.49
N PRO A 579 17.94 -33.69 23.37
CA PRO A 579 19.30 -33.64 23.86
C PRO A 579 20.31 -33.74 22.73
N VAL A 580 21.26 -32.80 22.69
CA VAL A 580 22.34 -32.73 21.72
C VAL A 580 23.67 -32.48 22.42
N SER A 581 24.77 -32.79 21.74
CA SER A 581 26.10 -32.44 22.26
C SER A 581 26.32 -30.91 22.19
N PRO A 582 27.22 -30.34 23.01
CA PRO A 582 27.64 -28.94 22.86
C PRO A 582 28.15 -28.65 21.44
N GLY A 583 28.82 -29.63 20.83
CA GLY A 583 29.31 -29.53 19.46
C GLY A 583 28.21 -29.24 18.44
N THR A 584 27.07 -29.92 18.58
CA THR A 584 25.89 -29.77 17.73
C THR A 584 25.11 -28.49 18.04
N ALA A 585 25.00 -28.13 19.33
CA ALA A 585 24.33 -26.89 19.73
C ALA A 585 25.05 -25.65 19.16
N CYS A 586 26.39 -25.66 19.16
CA CYS A 586 27.24 -24.56 18.74
C CYS A 586 27.40 -24.38 17.22
N GLN A 587 26.83 -25.26 16.38
CA GLN A 587 26.97 -25.13 14.92
C GLN A 587 26.37 -23.84 14.35
N SER A 588 25.35 -23.28 15.01
CA SER A 588 24.66 -22.07 14.57
C SER A 588 25.22 -20.79 15.18
N THR A 589 26.30 -20.86 15.96
CA THR A 589 26.92 -19.66 16.57
C THR A 589 28.06 -19.15 15.69
N PRO A 590 28.28 -17.82 15.58
CA PRO A 590 29.43 -17.26 14.85
C PRO A 590 30.81 -17.75 15.34
N ASP A 591 30.92 -18.10 16.63
CA ASP A 591 32.14 -18.68 17.22
C ASP A 591 31.91 -20.12 17.78
N PRO A 592 31.80 -21.16 16.94
CA PRO A 592 31.51 -22.52 17.40
C PRO A 592 32.55 -23.10 18.36
N SER A 593 33.83 -22.75 18.19
CA SER A 593 34.93 -23.20 19.05
C SER A 593 34.83 -22.59 20.45
N TYR A 594 34.58 -21.28 20.53
CA TYR A 594 34.38 -20.59 21.80
C TYR A 594 33.11 -21.10 22.49
N CYS A 595 32.01 -21.23 21.76
CA CYS A 595 30.76 -21.81 22.26
C CYS A 595 30.98 -23.16 22.95
N LYS A 596 31.71 -24.09 22.31
CA LYS A 596 32.03 -25.40 22.89
C LYS A 596 32.86 -25.28 24.17
N SER A 597 33.78 -24.31 24.23
CA SER A 597 34.63 -24.09 25.42
C SER A 597 33.87 -23.54 26.61
N VAL A 598 32.75 -22.85 26.40
CA VAL A 598 31.99 -22.20 27.47
C VAL A 598 30.79 -22.99 27.97
N LEU A 599 30.18 -23.84 27.14
CA LEU A 599 29.02 -24.66 27.48
C LEU A 599 29.41 -25.88 28.37
N PRO A 600 28.47 -26.41 29.19
CA PRO A 600 28.70 -27.62 29.96
C PRO A 600 29.03 -28.82 29.06
N PRO A 601 29.93 -29.73 29.47
CA PRO A 601 30.35 -30.87 28.64
C PRO A 601 29.28 -31.96 28.53
N GLN A 602 28.28 -31.99 29.42
CA GLN A 602 27.18 -32.96 29.36
C GLN A 602 26.22 -32.63 28.20
N ASN A 603 25.63 -33.66 27.62
CA ASN A 603 24.54 -33.49 26.65
C ASN A 603 23.34 -32.80 27.32
N GLY A 604 22.77 -31.83 26.62
CA GLY A 604 21.61 -31.05 27.04
C GLY A 604 20.82 -30.61 25.83
N ASN A 605 19.65 -30.00 26.04
CA ASN A 605 18.87 -29.46 24.92
C ASN A 605 19.23 -27.97 24.68
N VAL A 606 18.70 -27.38 23.59
CA VAL A 606 19.03 -25.99 23.21
C VAL A 606 18.56 -25.00 24.28
N TYR A 607 17.45 -25.29 24.97
CA TYR A 607 16.92 -24.45 26.04
C TYR A 607 17.85 -24.42 27.25
N ASP A 608 18.41 -25.56 27.65
CA ASP A 608 19.35 -25.66 28.77
C ASP A 608 20.63 -24.89 28.49
N TYR A 609 21.21 -25.07 27.29
CA TYR A 609 22.39 -24.32 26.86
C TYR A 609 22.12 -22.82 26.73
N GLY A 610 20.95 -22.43 26.22
CA GLY A 610 20.51 -21.03 26.15
C GLY A 610 20.40 -20.38 27.53
N ARG A 611 19.72 -21.03 28.48
CA ARG A 611 19.61 -20.53 29.87
C ARG A 611 20.97 -20.42 30.54
N PHE A 612 21.83 -21.43 30.34
CA PHE A 612 23.18 -21.43 30.87
C PHE A 612 24.01 -20.27 30.32
N SER A 613 24.00 -20.08 29.00
CA SER A 613 24.77 -19.01 28.34
C SER A 613 24.31 -17.62 28.79
N VAL A 614 23.00 -17.35 28.83
CA VAL A 614 22.45 -16.07 29.33
C VAL A 614 22.82 -15.84 30.80
N LYS A 615 22.75 -16.87 31.66
CA LYS A 615 23.18 -16.77 33.07
C LYS A 615 24.67 -16.46 33.21
N LYS A 616 25.50 -17.10 32.39
CA LYS A 616 26.95 -16.87 32.37
C LYS A 616 27.27 -15.46 31.88
N SER A 617 26.59 -15.01 30.83
CA SER A 617 26.62 -13.63 30.32
C SER A 617 26.29 -12.62 31.41
N LEU A 618 25.23 -12.84 32.19
CA LEU A 618 24.85 -11.96 33.31
C LEU A 618 25.96 -11.86 34.37
N SER A 619 26.63 -12.98 34.68
CA SER A 619 27.76 -12.99 35.60
C SER A 619 28.97 -12.24 35.03
N GLN A 620 29.22 -12.35 33.73
CA GLN A 620 30.34 -11.68 33.06
C GLN A 620 30.10 -10.17 32.96
N ALA A 621 28.90 -9.73 32.63
CA ALA A 621 28.51 -8.31 32.62
C ALA A 621 28.80 -7.62 33.97
N ARG A 622 28.50 -8.30 35.10
CA ARG A 622 28.85 -7.78 36.44
C ARG A 622 30.36 -7.63 36.64
N LYS A 623 31.16 -8.61 36.19
CA LYS A 623 32.63 -8.54 36.30
C LYS A 623 33.20 -7.44 35.43
N PHE A 624 32.67 -7.28 34.21
CA PHE A 624 33.07 -6.22 33.30
C PHE A 624 32.78 -4.84 33.89
N LEU A 625 31.58 -4.62 34.44
CA LEU A 625 31.24 -3.39 35.15
C LEU A 625 32.20 -3.09 36.31
N SER A 626 32.47 -4.08 37.17
CA SER A 626 33.42 -3.92 38.27
C SER A 626 34.83 -3.58 37.78
N LEU A 627 35.25 -4.12 36.64
CA LEU A 627 36.54 -3.82 36.03
C LEU A 627 36.59 -2.38 35.49
N VAL A 628 35.54 -1.93 34.80
CA VAL A 628 35.42 -0.54 34.33
C VAL A 628 35.42 0.44 35.50
N ASP A 629 34.65 0.17 36.56
CA ASP A 629 34.62 0.98 37.78
C ASP A 629 36.00 1.07 38.43
N LYS A 630 36.76 -0.03 38.46
CA LYS A 630 38.13 -0.05 38.99
C LYS A 630 39.07 0.88 38.22
N TYR A 631 38.92 0.98 36.89
CA TYR A 631 39.70 1.93 36.10
C TYR A 631 39.25 3.38 36.36
N LEU A 632 37.94 3.64 36.41
CA LEU A 632 37.39 4.96 36.70
C LEU A 632 37.75 5.49 38.10
N GLN A 633 37.95 4.61 39.08
CA GLN A 633 38.42 4.96 40.43
C GLN A 633 39.89 5.42 40.48
N ARG A 634 40.65 5.30 39.37
CA ARG A 634 42.05 5.74 39.27
C ARG A 634 42.24 6.85 38.22
N PRO A 635 41.50 7.97 38.32
CA PRO A 635 41.44 8.98 37.26
C PRO A 635 42.75 9.72 37.03
N SER A 636 43.64 9.80 38.02
CA SER A 636 44.94 10.47 37.91
C SER A 636 45.87 9.87 36.87
N SER A 637 45.61 8.63 36.45
CA SER A 637 46.33 7.98 35.37
C SER A 637 45.67 8.14 33.99
N LEU A 638 44.41 8.61 33.92
CA LEU A 638 43.58 8.67 32.71
C LEU A 638 43.51 10.04 32.03
N SER A 639 43.59 10.02 30.69
CA SER A 639 43.23 11.17 29.87
C SER A 639 41.73 11.44 29.96
N ALA A 640 41.31 12.69 29.73
CA ALA A 640 39.89 13.06 29.74
C ALA A 640 39.06 12.26 28.72
N THR A 641 39.63 11.97 27.55
CA THR A 641 38.99 11.15 26.51
C THR A 641 38.85 9.69 26.95
N ALA A 642 39.86 9.12 27.61
CA ALA A 642 39.78 7.77 28.17
C ALA A 642 38.74 7.68 29.30
N ILE A 643 38.64 8.70 30.15
CA ILE A 643 37.58 8.78 31.19
C ILE A 643 36.20 8.76 30.54
N ARG A 644 35.97 9.56 29.50
CA ARG A 644 34.69 9.61 28.77
C ARG A 644 34.35 8.27 28.13
N ALA A 645 35.29 7.64 27.43
CA ALA A 645 35.08 6.30 26.86
C ALA A 645 34.76 5.24 27.92
N LEU A 646 35.42 5.29 29.09
CA LEU A 646 35.11 4.40 30.21
C LEU A 646 33.74 4.70 30.84
N GLN A 647 33.31 5.96 30.89
CA GLN A 647 31.97 6.35 31.33
C GLN A 647 30.89 5.84 30.37
N ASP A 648 31.15 5.90 29.06
CA ASP A 648 30.28 5.30 28.04
C ASP A 648 30.19 3.78 28.26
N CYS A 649 31.34 3.10 28.39
CA CYS A 649 31.40 1.66 28.69
C CYS A 649 30.67 1.27 29.97
N ARG A 650 30.76 2.09 31.02
CA ARG A 650 30.02 1.88 32.28
C ARG A 650 28.51 1.96 32.03
N THR A 651 28.05 3.01 31.35
CA THR A 651 26.64 3.22 31.03
C THR A 651 26.08 2.06 30.18
N LEU A 652 26.82 1.67 29.14
CA LEU A 652 26.47 0.57 28.24
C LEU A 652 26.50 -0.78 28.97
N GLY A 653 27.47 -0.99 29.87
CA GLY A 653 27.56 -2.17 30.72
C GLY A 653 26.38 -2.29 31.69
N GLU A 654 25.90 -1.17 32.25
CA GLU A 654 24.73 -1.15 33.13
C GLU A 654 23.46 -1.52 32.36
N LEU A 655 23.29 -1.03 31.13
CA LEU A 655 22.21 -1.44 30.25
C LEU A 655 22.31 -2.93 29.91
N ASN A 656 23.51 -3.43 29.60
CA ASN A 656 23.72 -4.85 29.33
C ASN A 656 23.33 -5.73 30.51
N PHE A 657 23.67 -5.30 31.72
CA PHE A 657 23.28 -6.00 32.93
C PHE A 657 21.75 -6.05 33.10
N ASP A 658 21.07 -4.92 32.90
CA ASP A 658 19.61 -4.85 33.00
C ASP A 658 18.92 -5.73 31.94
N PHE A 659 19.38 -5.66 30.69
CA PHE A 659 18.87 -6.45 29.57
C PHE A 659 19.07 -7.95 29.81
N LEU A 660 20.29 -8.38 30.19
CA LEU A 660 20.57 -9.77 30.53
C LEU A 660 19.75 -10.27 31.72
N SER A 661 19.54 -9.42 32.72
CA SER A 661 18.72 -9.76 33.88
C SER A 661 17.27 -9.99 33.46
N SER A 662 16.70 -9.10 32.64
CA SER A 662 15.35 -9.24 32.09
C SER A 662 15.23 -10.51 31.23
N SER A 663 16.13 -10.70 30.26
CA SER A 663 16.17 -11.88 29.41
C SER A 663 16.27 -13.16 30.22
N PHE A 664 17.16 -13.23 31.22
CA PHE A 664 17.30 -14.40 32.08
C PHE A 664 16.02 -14.69 32.86
N GLN A 665 15.37 -13.68 33.44
CA GLN A 665 14.12 -13.87 34.17
C GLN A 665 13.02 -14.46 33.28
N THR A 666 12.91 -14.02 32.04
CA THR A 666 11.95 -14.54 31.06
C THR A 666 12.28 -15.97 30.66
N VAL A 667 13.50 -16.23 30.16
CA VAL A 667 13.86 -17.59 29.71
C VAL A 667 13.90 -18.59 30.84
N ASN A 668 14.17 -18.16 32.09
CA ASN A 668 14.22 -19.06 33.23
C ASN A 668 12.82 -19.55 33.68
N LYS A 669 11.76 -18.80 33.36
CA LYS A 669 10.37 -19.15 33.72
C LYS A 669 9.69 -20.08 32.72
N THR A 670 10.21 -20.22 31.49
CA THR A 670 9.54 -20.99 30.42
C THR A 670 10.35 -22.19 29.92
N THR A 671 9.75 -23.38 29.93
CA THR A 671 10.34 -24.61 29.37
C THR A 671 9.85 -24.91 27.94
N ARG A 672 9.06 -24.01 27.35
CA ARG A 672 8.42 -24.12 26.03
C ARG A 672 8.67 -22.85 25.19
N PHE A 673 8.19 -22.85 23.94
CA PHE A 673 8.23 -21.69 23.04
C PHE A 673 7.69 -20.41 23.71
N LEU A 674 8.30 -19.26 23.38
CA LEU A 674 7.81 -17.94 23.78
C LEU A 674 6.75 -17.44 22.79
N PRO A 675 5.74 -16.67 23.25
CA PRO A 675 4.89 -15.89 22.35
C PRO A 675 5.73 -14.96 21.46
N SER A 676 5.29 -14.71 20.22
CA SER A 676 6.05 -13.94 19.22
C SER A 676 6.58 -12.60 19.73
N PHE A 677 5.74 -11.80 20.41
CA PHE A 677 6.17 -10.52 20.98
C PHE A 677 7.22 -10.66 22.10
N GLN A 678 7.09 -11.66 22.97
CA GLN A 678 8.09 -11.91 24.02
C GLN A 678 9.40 -12.47 23.44
N ALA A 679 9.32 -13.27 22.38
CA ALA A 679 10.50 -13.75 21.68
C ALA A 679 11.24 -12.58 21.01
N ASP A 680 10.51 -11.68 20.35
CA ASP A 680 11.04 -10.45 19.75
C ASP A 680 11.67 -9.52 20.80
N ASP A 681 11.00 -9.29 21.93
CA ASP A 681 11.52 -8.50 23.05
C ASP A 681 12.90 -9.02 23.50
N ILE A 682 12.99 -10.33 23.79
CA ILE A 682 14.25 -10.90 24.27
C ILE A 682 15.32 -10.91 23.17
N GLN A 683 14.96 -11.16 21.92
CA GLN A 683 15.91 -11.09 20.81
C GLN A 683 16.45 -9.67 20.64
N THR A 684 15.58 -8.66 20.62
CA THR A 684 15.93 -7.24 20.54
C THR A 684 16.84 -6.81 21.71
N LEU A 685 16.57 -7.26 22.94
CA LEU A 685 17.43 -6.99 24.11
C LEU A 685 18.82 -7.63 23.97
N LEU A 686 18.89 -8.90 23.55
CA LEU A 686 20.16 -9.61 23.30
C LEU A 686 20.94 -9.00 22.13
N SER A 687 20.25 -8.52 21.09
CA SER A 687 20.84 -7.76 20.00
C SER A 687 21.45 -6.45 20.49
N ALA A 688 20.74 -5.71 21.35
CA ALA A 688 21.22 -4.45 21.91
C ALA A 688 22.44 -4.64 22.82
N ILE A 689 22.56 -5.79 23.50
CA ILE A 689 23.74 -6.11 24.33
C ILE A 689 25.02 -6.14 23.48
N LEU A 690 24.97 -6.78 22.31
CA LEU A 690 26.09 -6.81 21.36
C LEU A 690 26.39 -5.40 20.82
N THR A 691 25.36 -4.62 20.50
CA THR A 691 25.53 -3.22 20.08
C THR A 691 26.24 -2.39 21.15
N ASN A 692 25.77 -2.45 22.40
CA ASN A 692 26.37 -1.74 23.53
C ASN A 692 27.83 -2.14 23.74
N GLN A 693 28.12 -3.44 23.62
CA GLN A 693 29.48 -3.97 23.74
C GLN A 693 30.39 -3.43 22.64
N GLN A 694 29.89 -3.37 21.40
CA GLN A 694 30.62 -2.84 20.26
C GLN A 694 30.86 -1.33 20.39
N THR A 695 29.85 -0.55 20.80
CA THR A 695 29.99 0.89 21.03
C THR A 695 31.06 1.20 22.10
N CYS A 696 31.07 0.43 23.20
CA CYS A 696 32.12 0.55 24.21
C CYS A 696 33.51 0.23 23.64
N PHE A 697 33.62 -0.85 22.86
CA PHE A 697 34.88 -1.22 22.21
C PHE A 697 35.39 -0.15 21.24
N ASP A 698 34.51 0.40 20.41
CA ASP A 698 34.86 1.44 19.43
C ASP A 698 35.33 2.72 20.14
N GLY A 699 34.60 3.18 21.18
CA GLY A 699 35.01 4.35 21.97
C GLY A 699 36.38 4.18 22.66
N LEU A 700 36.70 2.97 23.14
CA LEU A 700 38.03 2.67 23.71
C LEU A 700 39.12 2.59 22.63
N LYS A 701 38.78 2.16 21.41
CA LYS A 701 39.72 2.08 20.28
C LYS A 701 40.07 3.48 19.76
N ASP A 702 39.08 4.35 19.64
CA ASP A 702 39.25 5.69 19.06
C ASP A 702 40.03 6.65 19.99
N THR A 703 40.07 6.35 21.30
CA THR A 703 40.81 7.12 22.31
C THR A 703 42.27 6.68 22.50
N ALA A 704 42.73 5.67 21.74
CA ALA A 704 43.94 4.89 22.01
C ALA A 704 45.30 5.57 21.73
N SER A 705 45.34 6.85 21.35
CA SER A 705 46.60 7.61 21.33
C SER A 705 47.19 7.85 22.73
N ALA A 706 46.46 7.48 23.80
CA ALA A 706 46.95 7.41 25.17
C ALA A 706 46.57 6.05 25.82
N TRP A 707 47.57 5.21 26.17
CA TRP A 707 47.59 4.23 27.30
C TRP A 707 47.57 2.69 27.09
N SER A 708 48.46 2.00 27.84
CA SER A 708 48.45 0.61 28.37
C SER A 708 47.17 0.01 29.07
N VAL A 709 46.03 0.70 29.23
CA VAL A 709 44.77 0.13 29.80
C VAL A 709 43.99 -0.73 28.78
N ARG A 710 44.22 -0.50 27.48
CA ARG A 710 43.59 -1.25 26.38
C ARG A 710 43.77 -2.77 26.56
N ASN A 711 44.97 -3.23 26.88
CA ASN A 711 45.26 -4.65 27.03
C ASN A 711 44.44 -5.33 28.15
N GLY A 712 44.08 -4.59 29.20
CA GLY A 712 43.33 -5.10 30.34
C GLY A 712 41.81 -5.23 30.09
N LEU A 713 41.25 -4.45 29.15
CA LEU A 713 39.82 -4.46 28.82
C LEU A 713 39.50 -5.16 27.50
N THR A 714 40.42 -5.17 26.53
CA THR A 714 40.18 -5.76 25.20
C THR A 714 39.89 -7.26 25.24
N LEU A 715 40.64 -8.03 26.03
CA LEU A 715 40.40 -9.48 26.18
C LEU A 715 39.04 -9.79 26.84
N PRO A 716 38.71 -9.18 28.01
CA PRO A 716 37.37 -9.30 28.59
C PRO A 716 36.26 -8.91 27.62
N LEU A 717 36.39 -7.76 26.93
CA LEU A 717 35.40 -7.29 25.97
C LEU A 717 35.18 -8.30 24.85
N SER A 718 36.25 -8.83 24.25
CA SER A 718 36.17 -9.81 23.17
C SER A 718 35.52 -11.11 23.63
N ASN A 719 35.90 -11.64 24.80
CA ASN A 719 35.31 -12.85 25.35
C ASN A 719 33.82 -12.67 25.70
N ASP A 720 33.46 -11.51 26.24
CA ASP A 720 32.08 -11.19 26.58
C ASP A 720 31.25 -11.01 25.29
N THR A 721 31.77 -10.35 24.25
CA THR A 721 31.11 -10.26 22.92
C THR A 721 30.80 -11.66 22.37
N LYS A 722 31.78 -12.56 22.37
CA LYS A 722 31.58 -13.95 21.91
C LYS A 722 30.54 -14.68 22.75
N LEU A 723 30.54 -14.47 24.07
CA LEU A 723 29.58 -15.10 24.96
C LEU A 723 28.15 -14.58 24.76
N TYR A 724 28.00 -13.26 24.54
CA TYR A 724 26.72 -12.64 24.21
C TYR A 724 26.20 -13.12 22.86
N SER A 725 27.08 -13.25 21.85
CA SER A 725 26.76 -13.84 20.54
C SER A 725 26.26 -15.28 20.67
N VAL A 726 26.94 -16.11 21.48
CA VAL A 726 26.48 -17.47 21.80
C VAL A 726 25.11 -17.46 22.46
N SER A 727 24.88 -16.53 23.39
CA SER A 727 23.59 -16.41 24.07
C SER A 727 22.46 -16.05 23.11
N LEU A 728 22.70 -15.11 22.18
CA LEU A 728 21.76 -14.71 21.15
C LEU A 728 21.48 -15.85 20.16
N ALA A 729 22.51 -16.51 19.63
CA ALA A 729 22.34 -17.60 18.67
C ALA A 729 21.58 -18.80 19.26
N LEU A 730 21.88 -19.19 20.50
CA LEU A 730 21.15 -20.25 21.20
C LEU A 730 19.72 -19.81 21.53
N PHE A 731 19.50 -18.53 21.86
CA PHE A 731 18.17 -17.99 22.06
C PHE A 731 17.34 -18.08 20.77
N THR A 732 17.86 -17.59 19.64
CA THR A 732 17.20 -17.62 18.33
C THR A 732 16.87 -19.05 17.91
N LYS A 733 17.76 -20.02 18.17
CA LYS A 733 17.50 -21.43 17.84
C LYS A 733 16.48 -22.10 18.78
N GLY A 734 16.43 -21.69 20.04
CA GLY A 734 15.59 -22.29 21.07
C GLY A 734 14.17 -21.72 21.09
N TRP A 735 14.02 -20.40 21.13
CA TRP A 735 12.76 -19.74 21.48
C TRP A 735 12.16 -18.88 20.37
N VAL A 736 12.88 -18.56 19.30
CA VAL A 736 12.34 -17.79 18.17
C VAL A 736 11.70 -18.75 17.16
N PRO A 737 10.39 -18.63 16.88
CA PRO A 737 9.70 -19.49 15.91
C PRO A 737 10.32 -19.40 14.51
N ARG A 738 10.51 -20.54 13.85
CA ARG A 738 11.05 -20.60 12.46
C ARG A 738 10.02 -20.23 11.40
N SER A 739 8.75 -20.51 11.66
CA SER A 739 7.63 -19.83 11.02
C SER A 739 7.20 -18.73 11.96
N LYS A 740 7.13 -17.48 11.50
CA LYS A 740 6.38 -16.46 12.23
C LYS A 740 4.93 -16.95 12.27
N VAL A 741 4.53 -17.56 13.37
CA VAL A 741 3.12 -17.79 13.65
C VAL A 741 2.53 -16.39 13.77
N ASN A 742 1.72 -16.00 12.77
CA ASN A 742 0.93 -14.78 12.83
C ASN A 742 -0.05 -14.92 13.99
N THR A 743 0.41 -14.59 15.20
CA THR A 743 -0.48 -14.25 16.30
C THR A 743 -1.14 -12.95 15.92
N MET A 744 -2.30 -13.08 15.27
CA MET A 744 -3.25 -12.02 15.00
C MET A 744 -3.60 -11.34 16.34
N HIS A 745 -2.90 -10.24 16.64
CA HIS A 745 -3.35 -9.35 17.70
C HIS A 745 -4.52 -8.51 17.14
N PRO A 746 -5.63 -8.39 17.89
CA PRO A 746 -6.81 -7.68 17.43
C PRO A 746 -6.41 -6.24 17.08
N THR A 747 -6.65 -5.85 15.83
CA THR A 747 -6.37 -4.50 15.33
C THR A 747 -7.16 -3.50 16.16
N LYS A 748 -6.49 -2.88 17.13
CA LYS A 748 -7.02 -1.66 17.75
C LYS A 748 -7.09 -0.63 16.64
N LYS A 749 -8.33 -0.33 16.21
CA LYS A 749 -8.68 0.75 15.27
C LYS A 749 -7.68 1.90 15.35
N GLN A 750 -6.86 2.07 14.33
CA GLN A 750 -6.00 3.24 14.18
C GLN A 750 -6.84 4.39 13.62
N GLN A 751 -7.04 5.43 14.44
CA GLN A 751 -7.44 6.74 13.94
C GLN A 751 -6.17 7.50 13.60
N GLY A 752 -5.87 7.60 12.31
CA GLY A 752 -4.82 8.48 11.80
C GLY A 752 -5.13 9.95 12.08
N PHE A 753 -4.07 10.74 12.08
CA PHE A 753 -4.03 12.20 12.15
C PHE A 753 -5.16 12.88 11.37
N ARG A 754 -6.07 13.59 12.07
CA ARG A 754 -6.87 14.67 11.46
C ARG A 754 -6.10 15.98 11.66
N ASN A 755 -5.64 16.62 10.58
CA ASN A 755 -5.08 17.98 10.57
C ASN A 755 -3.76 18.20 11.35
N GLY A 756 -2.81 17.26 11.38
CA GLY A 756 -1.50 17.52 12.01
C GLY A 756 -1.50 17.52 13.56
N ARG A 757 -2.43 16.82 14.23
CA ARG A 757 -2.58 16.84 15.70
C ARG A 757 -2.64 15.45 16.33
N LEU A 758 -1.90 15.28 17.44
CA LEU A 758 -2.01 14.09 18.29
C LEU A 758 -3.35 14.05 19.05
N PRO A 759 -4.06 12.91 19.09
CA PRO A 759 -5.31 12.77 19.82
C PRO A 759 -5.04 12.59 21.33
N LEU A 760 -4.76 13.66 22.06
CA LEU A 760 -4.40 13.61 23.48
C LEU A 760 -5.64 13.53 24.40
N LYS A 761 -5.60 12.64 25.40
CA LYS A 761 -6.56 12.55 26.51
C LYS A 761 -5.86 12.87 27.82
N MET A 762 -6.36 13.88 28.52
CA MET A 762 -5.76 14.40 29.74
C MET A 762 -6.82 14.96 30.69
N SER A 763 -6.44 15.23 31.94
CA SER A 763 -7.33 15.89 32.92
C SER A 763 -7.72 17.30 32.46
N SER A 764 -8.80 17.87 33.01
CA SER A 764 -9.22 19.25 32.70
C SER A 764 -8.13 20.27 33.01
N THR A 765 -7.39 20.09 34.11
CA THR A 765 -6.26 20.94 34.50
C THR A 765 -5.12 20.85 33.50
N THR A 766 -4.69 19.64 33.16
CA THR A 766 -3.63 19.38 32.19
C THR A 766 -4.01 19.93 30.81
N ARG A 767 -5.29 19.79 30.42
CA ARG A 767 -5.84 20.36 29.17
C ARG A 767 -5.73 21.87 29.14
N ALA A 768 -6.13 22.55 30.20
CA ALA A 768 -6.06 24.01 30.28
C ALA A 768 -4.61 24.51 30.10
N ILE A 769 -3.64 23.84 30.75
CA ILE A 769 -2.21 24.17 30.58
C ILE A 769 -1.80 23.97 29.11
N TYR A 770 -2.05 22.79 28.54
CA TYR A 770 -1.68 22.49 27.15
C TYR A 770 -2.30 23.47 26.16
N GLU A 771 -3.60 23.78 26.26
CA GLU A 771 -4.28 24.70 25.36
C GLU A 771 -3.77 26.14 25.50
N SER A 772 -3.37 26.54 26.71
CA SER A 772 -2.80 27.86 26.97
C SER A 772 -1.43 28.04 26.30
N VAL A 773 -0.53 27.06 26.42
CA VAL A 773 0.83 27.17 25.87
C VAL A 773 0.88 26.87 24.37
N SER A 774 0.08 25.91 23.89
CA SER A 774 0.03 25.58 22.46
C SER A 774 -0.80 26.56 21.63
N ARG A 775 -1.54 27.46 22.28
CA ARG A 775 -2.50 28.42 21.66
C ARG A 775 -3.50 27.71 20.75
N ARG A 776 -3.84 26.45 21.06
CA ARG A 776 -4.69 25.58 20.24
C ARG A 776 -5.64 24.79 21.15
N LYS A 777 -6.94 24.79 20.81
CA LYS A 777 -7.93 23.95 21.50
C LYS A 777 -7.75 22.47 21.12
N LEU A 778 -7.77 21.59 22.12
CA LEU A 778 -7.81 20.14 21.92
C LEU A 778 -9.24 19.73 21.55
N LEU A 779 -9.41 19.09 20.40
CA LEU A 779 -10.70 18.52 20.01
C LEU A 779 -11.02 17.34 20.94
N GLN A 780 -12.29 17.18 21.34
CA GLN A 780 -12.70 16.06 22.19
C GLN A 780 -12.51 14.74 21.42
N ALA A 781 -11.55 13.93 21.86
CA ALA A 781 -11.35 12.57 21.35
C ALA A 781 -12.47 11.65 21.87
N SER A 782 -13.01 10.80 20.99
CA SER A 782 -13.98 9.76 21.36
C SER A 782 -13.40 8.76 22.37
N VAL A 783 -14.27 8.22 23.21
CA VAL A 783 -13.92 7.34 24.34
C VAL A 783 -13.26 6.05 23.81
N GLY A 784 -11.94 5.93 23.92
CA GLY A 784 -11.19 4.68 23.72
C GLY A 784 -9.90 4.75 22.89
N GLN A 785 -9.60 5.88 22.22
CA GLN A 785 -8.55 5.94 21.17
C GLN A 785 -7.55 7.09 21.29
N ALA A 786 -7.47 7.70 22.47
CA ALA A 786 -6.65 8.87 22.71
C ALA A 786 -5.39 8.53 23.52
N VAL A 787 -4.27 9.18 23.17
CA VAL A 787 -3.00 9.10 23.89
C VAL A 787 -3.20 9.64 25.29
N VAL A 788 -3.08 8.77 26.29
CA VAL A 788 -3.25 9.17 27.69
C VAL A 788 -2.05 10.00 28.11
N VAL A 789 -2.30 11.24 28.53
CA VAL A 789 -1.31 12.12 29.16
C VAL A 789 -1.72 12.27 30.62
N ARG A 790 -0.85 11.78 31.51
CA ARG A 790 -1.10 11.76 32.95
C ARG A 790 -0.89 13.12 33.58
N ASP A 791 0.13 13.83 33.12
CA ASP A 791 0.54 15.13 33.66
C ASP A 791 1.38 15.89 32.63
N ILE A 792 1.51 17.20 32.83
CA ILE A 792 2.21 18.12 31.92
C ILE A 792 3.08 19.10 32.69
N VAL A 793 4.27 19.37 32.15
CA VAL A 793 5.08 20.54 32.51
C VAL A 793 5.47 21.31 31.26
N THR A 794 5.71 22.60 31.42
CA THR A 794 6.04 23.50 30.32
C THR A 794 7.45 24.06 30.50
N VAL A 795 8.17 24.19 29.40
CA VAL A 795 9.51 24.79 29.33
C VAL A 795 9.42 26.02 28.46
N SER A 796 9.86 27.16 28.98
CA SER A 796 9.93 28.42 28.24
C SER A 796 11.09 29.29 28.71
N GLN A 797 11.96 29.70 27.78
CA GLN A 797 13.17 30.48 28.09
C GLN A 797 12.86 31.86 28.71
N ASP A 798 11.67 32.41 28.44
CA ASP A 798 11.21 33.69 28.98
C ASP A 798 10.69 33.61 30.43
N GLY A 799 10.69 32.42 31.04
CA GLY A 799 10.23 32.20 32.41
C GLY A 799 8.70 32.10 32.55
N SER A 800 7.94 32.09 31.46
CA SER A 800 6.48 31.91 31.49
C SER A 800 6.05 30.45 31.72
N GLY A 801 6.96 29.49 31.57
CA GLY A 801 6.73 28.07 31.81
C GLY A 801 7.05 27.61 33.23
N ASN A 802 6.85 26.32 33.52
CA ASN A 802 7.27 25.72 34.80
C ASN A 802 8.79 25.71 34.98
N PHE A 803 9.53 25.55 33.87
CA PHE A 803 10.98 25.52 33.83
C PHE A 803 11.50 26.42 32.69
N THR A 804 12.73 26.90 32.83
CA THR A 804 13.43 27.63 31.76
C THR A 804 14.33 26.74 30.92
N THR A 805 14.66 25.54 31.42
CA THR A 805 15.50 24.55 30.75
C THR A 805 14.77 23.23 30.56
N ILE A 806 15.11 22.51 29.49
CA ILE A 806 14.55 21.18 29.21
C ILE A 806 15.07 20.17 30.25
N SER A 807 16.33 20.33 30.65
CA SER A 807 17.00 19.46 31.63
C SER A 807 16.30 19.47 33.00
N ASP A 808 15.87 20.63 33.50
CA ASP A 808 15.16 20.73 34.78
C ASP A 808 13.77 20.07 34.72
N ALA A 809 13.06 20.23 33.60
CA ALA A 809 11.76 19.57 33.39
C ALA A 809 11.89 18.05 33.37
N ILE A 810 12.95 17.52 32.75
CA ILE A 810 13.25 16.08 32.78
C ILE A 810 13.60 15.65 34.20
N ALA A 811 14.43 16.39 34.92
CA ALA A 811 14.81 16.07 36.30
C ALA A 811 13.57 15.94 37.21
N ALA A 812 12.61 16.87 37.06
CA ALA A 812 11.35 16.89 37.80
C ALA A 812 10.36 15.80 37.38
N SER A 813 10.47 15.26 36.16
CA SER A 813 9.55 14.22 35.68
C SER A 813 9.66 12.89 36.46
N PRO A 814 8.60 12.07 36.53
CA PRO A 814 8.62 10.85 37.33
C PRO A 814 9.55 9.78 36.76
N ASN A 815 10.11 8.97 37.65
CA ASN A 815 10.88 7.79 37.29
C ASN A 815 9.99 6.54 37.24
N LYS A 816 10.28 5.64 36.29
CA LYS A 816 9.70 4.30 36.13
C LYS A 816 8.17 4.29 35.95
N SER A 817 7.67 5.22 35.14
CA SER A 817 6.28 5.22 34.66
C SER A 817 5.96 3.89 33.96
N ALA A 818 4.77 3.34 34.20
CA ALA A 818 4.25 2.23 33.40
C ALA A 818 3.52 2.77 32.15
N SER A 819 3.44 1.97 31.08
CA SER A 819 2.63 2.31 29.89
C SER A 819 1.18 2.60 30.24
N THR A 820 0.64 1.88 31.23
CA THR A 820 -0.75 2.01 31.72
C THR A 820 -1.03 3.34 32.40
N ASP A 821 0.00 4.02 32.89
CA ASP A 821 -0.16 5.30 33.58
C ASP A 821 -0.36 6.46 32.58
N GLY A 822 0.00 6.25 31.30
CA GLY A 822 0.05 7.29 30.29
C GLY A 822 1.34 8.12 30.32
N TYR A 823 1.49 8.99 29.33
CA TYR A 823 2.68 9.82 29.13
C TYR A 823 2.77 10.96 30.13
N PHE A 824 3.99 11.24 30.60
CA PHE A 824 4.32 12.55 31.18
C PHE A 824 4.77 13.50 30.06
N LEU A 825 4.03 14.58 29.85
CA LEU A 825 4.26 15.49 28.73
C LEU A 825 5.13 16.68 29.14
N ILE A 826 6.22 16.90 28.43
CA ILE A 826 7.03 18.13 28.49
C ILE A 826 6.72 18.95 27.24
N TYR A 827 6.06 20.10 27.41
CA TYR A 827 5.80 21.03 26.32
C TYR A 827 6.92 22.06 26.26
N VAL A 828 7.62 22.15 25.13
CA VAL A 828 8.76 23.05 24.96
C VAL A 828 8.39 24.16 23.98
N THR A 829 8.19 25.38 24.48
CA THR A 829 7.78 26.52 23.65
C THR A 829 8.86 26.89 22.63
N ALA A 830 8.48 27.65 21.60
CA ALA A 830 9.39 28.16 20.59
C ALA A 830 10.58 28.92 21.22
N GLY A 831 11.78 28.61 20.75
CA GLY A 831 13.03 29.09 21.32
C GLY A 831 14.21 28.26 20.84
N VAL A 832 15.41 28.74 21.13
CA VAL A 832 16.67 28.04 20.86
C VAL A 832 17.30 27.65 22.18
N TYR A 833 17.18 26.38 22.54
CA TYR A 833 17.64 25.78 23.78
C TYR A 833 19.04 25.22 23.55
N ASP A 834 20.06 26.00 23.92
CA ASP A 834 21.46 25.58 23.90
C ASP A 834 21.76 24.72 25.13
N GLU A 835 21.40 23.43 25.03
CA GLU A 835 21.46 22.47 26.12
C GLU A 835 21.86 21.08 25.59
N ILE A 836 22.62 20.35 26.40
CA ILE A 836 22.87 18.92 26.16
C ILE A 836 21.91 18.11 27.01
N VAL A 837 20.91 17.53 26.36
CA VAL A 837 19.74 16.92 27.01
C VAL A 837 19.89 15.40 27.06
N SER A 838 19.57 14.80 28.20
CA SER A 838 19.57 13.34 28.37
C SER A 838 18.29 12.82 29.02
N ILE A 839 17.64 11.86 28.36
CA ILE A 839 16.51 11.08 28.89
C ILE A 839 17.05 9.74 29.36
N ASP A 840 17.32 9.63 30.66
CA ASP A 840 17.90 8.42 31.24
C ASP A 840 16.95 7.21 31.23
N LYS A 841 17.48 5.99 31.43
CA LYS A 841 16.72 4.73 31.38
C LYS A 841 15.56 4.63 32.38
N LYS A 842 15.54 5.44 33.44
CA LYS A 842 14.46 5.50 34.43
C LYS A 842 13.34 6.43 33.98
N LYS A 843 13.55 7.31 33.01
CA LYS A 843 12.55 8.26 32.49
C LYS A 843 11.70 7.61 31.40
N THR A 844 10.91 6.61 31.77
CA THR A 844 10.05 5.85 30.85
C THR A 844 8.73 6.57 30.54
N TYR A 845 8.21 6.37 29.33
CA TYR A 845 6.96 6.96 28.80
C TYR A 845 6.89 8.49 28.96
N LEU A 846 7.97 9.17 28.57
CA LEU A 846 8.06 10.62 28.49
C LEU A 846 7.71 11.08 27.06
N MET A 847 6.84 12.08 26.95
CA MET A 847 6.49 12.72 25.66
C MET A 847 6.99 14.16 25.65
N MET A 848 7.75 14.55 24.63
CA MET A 848 8.23 15.91 24.45
C MET A 848 7.62 16.51 23.17
N VAL A 849 6.94 17.66 23.29
CA VAL A 849 6.25 18.31 22.17
C VAL A 849 6.73 19.75 22.04
N GLY A 850 7.19 20.12 20.85
CA GLY A 850 7.56 21.49 20.49
C GLY A 850 6.48 22.25 19.69
N ASP A 851 6.73 23.52 19.43
CA ASP A 851 5.84 24.40 18.64
C ASP A 851 5.95 24.18 17.12
N GLY A 852 6.91 23.39 16.66
CA GLY A 852 7.17 23.07 15.25
C GLY A 852 8.65 22.97 14.90
N ILE A 853 8.95 22.28 13.79
CA ILE A 853 10.26 22.35 13.11
C ILE A 853 10.64 23.82 12.90
N ASN A 854 11.90 24.16 13.15
CA ASN A 854 12.46 25.52 13.09
C ASN A 854 11.86 26.54 14.08
N LYS A 855 10.99 26.12 15.00
CA LYS A 855 10.46 26.98 16.07
C LYS A 855 11.01 26.60 17.43
N THR A 856 10.92 25.33 17.78
CA THR A 856 11.55 24.76 18.98
C THR A 856 12.83 24.05 18.56
N ILE A 857 13.98 24.61 18.92
CA ILE A 857 15.30 24.10 18.52
C ILE A 857 16.11 23.73 19.76
N ILE A 858 16.49 22.46 19.89
CA ILE A 858 17.49 21.99 20.86
C ILE A 858 18.83 21.96 20.14
N THR A 859 19.83 22.69 20.65
CA THR A 859 21.13 22.82 19.99
C THR A 859 22.30 22.54 20.94
N GLY A 860 23.38 22.04 20.37
CA GLY A 860 24.65 21.77 21.04
C GLY A 860 25.75 21.62 19.99
N ASN A 861 27.00 21.45 20.41
CA ASN A 861 28.16 21.43 19.51
C ASN A 861 29.28 20.47 19.94
N ARG A 862 28.98 19.46 20.76
CA ARG A 862 29.98 18.47 21.17
C ARG A 862 30.41 17.65 19.95
N SER A 863 31.70 17.35 19.86
CA SER A 863 32.29 16.64 18.74
C SER A 863 33.49 15.79 19.16
N VAL A 864 33.86 14.81 18.33
CA VAL A 864 35.05 13.98 18.55
C VAL A 864 36.33 14.80 18.53
N VAL A 865 36.44 15.77 17.62
CA VAL A 865 37.60 16.68 17.57
C VAL A 865 37.79 17.45 18.87
N ASP A 866 36.71 17.80 19.57
CA ASP A 866 36.74 18.48 20.87
C ASP A 866 36.91 17.52 22.07
N GLY A 867 37.31 16.27 21.79
CA GLY A 867 37.66 15.25 22.78
C GLY A 867 36.47 14.49 23.36
N TRP A 868 35.28 14.64 22.81
CA TRP A 868 34.14 13.79 23.15
C TRP A 868 34.22 12.46 22.41
N THR A 869 33.52 11.45 22.89
CA THR A 869 33.27 10.25 22.07
C THR A 869 32.08 10.52 21.17
N THR A 870 31.94 9.77 20.06
CA THR A 870 30.73 9.85 19.23
C THR A 870 29.47 9.63 20.06
N PHE A 871 29.47 8.64 20.96
CA PHE A 871 28.34 8.33 21.84
C PHE A 871 27.93 9.50 22.76
N SER A 872 28.90 10.20 23.34
CA SER A 872 28.68 11.32 24.26
C SER A 872 28.66 12.71 23.58
N SER A 873 28.76 12.75 22.25
CA SER A 873 28.66 13.98 21.46
C SER A 873 27.21 14.44 21.20
N ALA A 874 26.22 13.58 21.47
CA ALA A 874 24.81 13.83 21.20
C ALA A 874 24.27 15.09 21.89
N THR A 875 23.62 15.99 21.13
CA THR A 875 22.84 17.11 21.67
C THR A 875 21.65 16.60 22.48
N LEU A 876 20.89 15.64 21.94
CA LEU A 876 19.83 14.93 22.65
C LEU A 876 20.16 13.43 22.71
N ALA A 877 20.19 12.86 23.91
CA ALA A 877 20.39 11.43 24.14
C ALA A 877 19.18 10.79 24.81
N VAL A 878 18.54 9.83 24.14
CA VAL A 878 17.32 9.15 24.60
C VAL A 878 17.59 7.68 24.91
N VAL A 879 17.31 7.26 26.14
CA VAL A 879 17.44 5.86 26.62
C VAL A 879 16.17 5.35 27.30
N GLY A 880 15.35 6.23 27.86
CA GLY A 880 14.07 5.88 28.49
C GLY A 880 13.07 5.25 27.51
N GLN A 881 12.62 4.03 27.81
CA GLN A 881 11.65 3.28 27.00
C GLN A 881 10.36 4.06 26.76
N GLY A 882 9.80 3.94 25.55
CA GLY A 882 8.52 4.54 25.19
C GLY A 882 8.60 6.06 25.01
N PHE A 883 9.77 6.62 24.73
CA PHE A 883 9.91 8.06 24.50
C PHE A 883 9.22 8.50 23.20
N VAL A 884 8.52 9.65 23.22
CA VAL A 884 7.91 10.26 22.04
C VAL A 884 8.36 11.70 21.87
N GLY A 885 8.97 12.06 20.73
CA GLY A 885 9.36 13.42 20.37
C GLY A 885 8.56 13.96 19.19
N VAL A 886 8.01 15.18 19.29
CA VAL A 886 7.12 15.76 18.26
C VAL A 886 7.40 17.24 18.00
N ASN A 887 7.37 17.66 16.73
CA ASN A 887 7.36 19.07 16.32
C ASN A 887 8.55 19.90 16.82
N MET A 888 9.78 19.43 16.61
CA MET A 888 10.99 20.13 17.07
C MET A 888 12.21 19.86 16.18
N THR A 889 13.21 20.74 16.26
CA THR A 889 14.52 20.57 15.64
C THR A 889 15.56 20.19 16.69
N ILE A 890 16.36 19.15 16.43
CA ILE A 890 17.52 18.77 17.22
C ILE A 890 18.76 18.97 16.35
N ARG A 891 19.67 19.85 16.77
CA ARG A 891 20.81 20.29 15.95
C ARG A 891 22.14 20.11 16.67
N ASN A 892 23.14 19.60 15.97
CA ASN A 892 24.54 19.73 16.36
C ASN A 892 25.27 20.72 15.42
N THR A 893 25.79 21.81 15.97
CA THR A 893 26.41 22.93 15.23
C THR A 893 27.93 22.84 15.12
N ALA A 894 28.56 21.71 15.50
CA ALA A 894 30.01 21.57 15.47
C ALA A 894 30.63 21.83 14.08
N GLY A 895 29.94 21.45 13.00
CA GLY A 895 30.40 21.63 11.63
C GLY A 895 31.20 20.45 11.08
N ALA A 896 31.34 20.37 9.74
CA ALA A 896 32.01 19.25 9.08
C ALA A 896 33.47 19.03 9.52
N VAL A 897 34.19 20.14 9.81
CA VAL A 897 35.60 20.12 10.27
C VAL A 897 35.80 19.47 11.64
N LYS A 898 34.71 19.23 12.38
CA LYS A 898 34.73 18.61 13.70
C LYS A 898 34.47 17.10 13.67
N HIS A 899 34.38 16.51 12.48
CA HIS A 899 34.11 15.08 12.27
C HIS A 899 32.83 14.64 12.99
N GLN A 900 32.83 13.49 13.66
CA GLN A 900 31.65 12.92 14.30
C GLN A 900 31.06 13.86 15.36
N ALA A 901 29.81 14.27 15.16
CA ALA A 901 29.09 15.17 16.05
C ALA A 901 27.58 14.90 15.98
N VAL A 902 27.07 14.18 16.98
CA VAL A 902 25.70 13.65 16.96
C VAL A 902 24.68 14.73 17.34
N ALA A 903 23.59 14.85 16.58
CA ALA A 903 22.44 15.67 16.95
C ALA A 903 21.52 14.88 17.89
N LEU A 904 21.00 13.73 17.42
CA LEU A 904 20.19 12.81 18.22
C LEU A 904 20.88 11.46 18.35
N ARG A 905 21.03 10.97 19.59
CA ARG A 905 21.28 9.56 19.88
C ARG A 905 20.04 8.93 20.51
N ASN A 906 19.49 7.92 19.85
CA ASN A 906 18.36 7.16 20.35
C ASN A 906 18.76 5.71 20.63
N GLY A 907 18.65 5.29 21.88
CA GLY A 907 18.80 3.91 22.33
C GLY A 907 17.64 3.48 23.22
N ALA A 908 16.47 4.10 23.08
CA ALA A 908 15.26 3.74 23.79
C ALA A 908 14.41 2.76 22.97
N ASP A 909 13.93 1.71 23.63
CA ASP A 909 12.99 0.78 23.02
C ASP A 909 11.60 1.40 22.89
N LEU A 910 10.87 1.02 21.85
CA LEU A 910 9.52 1.50 21.54
C LEU A 910 9.44 3.04 21.46
N SER A 911 10.48 3.67 20.92
CA SER A 911 10.57 5.13 20.82
C SER A 911 10.09 5.66 19.46
N THR A 912 9.48 6.85 19.46
CA THR A 912 8.89 7.45 18.25
C THR A 912 9.23 8.92 18.10
N PHE A 913 9.56 9.33 16.88
CA PHE A 913 9.70 10.73 16.49
C PHE A 913 8.75 11.06 15.35
N TYR A 914 8.00 12.15 15.47
CA TYR A 914 7.04 12.60 14.46
C TYR A 914 7.21 14.08 14.16
N SER A 915 7.31 14.43 12.87
CA SER A 915 7.47 15.83 12.43
C SER A 915 8.63 16.54 13.16
N CYS A 916 9.79 15.90 13.19
CA CYS A 916 11.01 16.45 13.80
C CYS A 916 12.06 16.71 12.73
N SER A 917 13.02 17.59 13.02
CA SER A 917 14.20 17.79 12.18
C SER A 917 15.47 17.43 12.93
N PHE A 918 16.37 16.69 12.29
CA PHE A 918 17.68 16.32 12.82
C PHE A 918 18.77 16.92 11.95
N GLU A 919 19.56 17.81 12.53
CA GLU A 919 20.47 18.66 11.76
C GLU A 919 21.91 18.53 12.25
N GLY A 920 22.81 18.13 11.35
CA GLY A 920 24.23 17.99 11.64
C GLY A 920 25.06 17.90 10.36
N TYR A 921 26.26 17.32 10.50
CA TYR A 921 27.16 17.00 9.38
C TYR A 921 27.47 15.51 9.42
N GLN A 922 28.60 15.11 10.01
CA GLN A 922 28.95 13.70 10.15
C GLN A 922 28.26 13.13 11.39
N ASP A 923 27.68 11.94 11.27
CA ASP A 923 27.04 11.20 12.37
C ASP A 923 25.80 11.92 12.97
N THR A 924 24.96 12.61 12.18
CA THR A 924 23.81 13.39 12.67
C THR A 924 22.84 12.59 13.56
N LEU A 925 22.34 11.46 13.06
CA LEU A 925 21.30 10.64 13.69
C LEU A 925 21.85 9.27 14.06
N TYR A 926 22.12 9.09 15.36
CA TYR A 926 22.60 7.84 15.91
C TYR A 926 21.43 6.96 16.39
N VAL A 927 20.90 6.15 15.47
CA VAL A 927 19.92 5.08 15.74
C VAL A 927 20.62 3.89 16.43
N HIS A 928 21.03 4.11 17.68
CA HIS A 928 21.96 3.27 18.41
C HIS A 928 21.50 1.82 18.54
N SER A 929 20.39 1.56 19.23
CA SER A 929 19.93 0.20 19.58
C SER A 929 18.40 0.15 19.79
N LEU A 930 17.85 -1.07 19.88
CA LEU A 930 16.43 -1.34 20.20
C LEU A 930 15.45 -0.87 19.10
N ARG A 931 14.13 -0.95 19.34
CA ARG A 931 13.08 -0.64 18.34
C ARG A 931 12.77 0.85 18.30
N GLN A 932 12.75 1.42 17.10
CA GLN A 932 12.56 2.86 16.88
C GLN A 932 11.72 3.14 15.64
N PHE A 933 10.91 4.21 15.67
CA PHE A 933 10.11 4.66 14.54
C PHE A 933 10.23 6.16 14.33
N TYR A 934 10.48 6.57 13.09
CA TYR A 934 10.56 7.99 12.67
C TYR A 934 9.58 8.22 11.55
N ARG A 935 8.72 9.24 11.67
CA ARG A 935 7.67 9.55 10.69
C ARG A 935 7.69 11.03 10.33
N GLU A 936 7.66 11.35 9.04
CA GLU A 936 7.57 12.75 8.55
C GLU A 936 8.66 13.66 9.13
N CYS A 937 9.87 13.11 9.30
CA CYS A 937 11.02 13.86 9.83
C CYS A 937 11.94 14.33 8.71
N ASP A 938 12.64 15.44 8.94
CA ASP A 938 13.71 15.93 8.07
C ASP A 938 15.08 15.58 8.66
N ILE A 939 15.99 15.02 7.86
CA ILE A 939 17.29 14.55 8.33
C ILE A 939 18.40 15.11 7.45
N TYR A 940 19.29 15.90 8.03
CA TYR A 940 20.36 16.59 7.33
C TYR A 940 21.74 16.08 7.75
N GLY A 941 22.62 15.81 6.79
CA GLY A 941 24.00 15.44 7.12
C GLY A 941 24.87 15.12 5.92
N THR A 942 26.04 14.53 6.18
CA THR A 942 27.09 14.31 5.19
C THR A 942 27.60 12.86 5.21
N VAL A 943 28.64 12.58 5.99
CA VAL A 943 29.20 11.24 6.18
C VAL A 943 28.40 10.52 7.27
N ASP A 944 27.91 9.32 6.94
CA ASP A 944 27.29 8.38 7.88
C ASP A 944 26.16 8.98 8.73
N PHE A 945 25.37 9.88 8.15
CA PHE A 945 24.50 10.74 8.98
C PHE A 945 23.27 10.04 9.54
N ILE A 946 22.97 8.81 9.12
CA ILE A 946 22.06 7.86 9.80
C ILE A 946 22.84 6.58 10.09
N PHE A 947 23.23 6.35 11.35
CA PHE A 947 24.11 5.24 11.69
C PHE A 947 23.71 4.58 13.01
N GLY A 948 24.20 3.36 13.21
CA GLY A 948 23.94 2.57 14.42
C GLY A 948 23.39 1.17 14.11
N ASN A 949 22.87 0.52 15.13
CA ASN A 949 22.42 -0.87 15.06
C ASN A 949 21.07 -1.06 15.76
N ALA A 950 20.19 -0.07 15.66
CA ALA A 950 18.79 -0.20 16.02
C ALA A 950 18.04 -1.12 15.04
N LYS A 951 16.85 -1.52 15.47
CA LYS A 951 15.80 -2.10 14.64
C LYS A 951 14.83 -0.96 14.33
N VAL A 952 15.04 -0.28 13.19
CA VAL A 952 14.43 1.04 12.93
C VAL A 952 13.73 1.10 11.58
N VAL A 953 12.56 1.75 11.56
CA VAL A 953 11.88 2.19 10.33
C VAL A 953 11.80 3.71 10.32
N LEU A 954 12.29 4.32 9.24
CA LEU A 954 12.09 5.72 8.91
C LEU A 954 11.07 5.77 7.78
N GLN A 955 9.89 6.35 8.04
CA GLN A 955 8.77 6.33 7.12
C GLN A 955 8.35 7.74 6.71
N SER A 956 8.17 8.00 5.41
CA SER A 956 7.76 9.33 4.92
C SER A 956 8.64 10.47 5.41
N CYS A 957 9.93 10.20 5.61
CA CYS A 957 10.93 11.19 6.01
C CYS A 957 11.62 11.80 4.79
N ASN A 958 12.15 13.02 4.96
CA ASN A 958 13.01 13.67 3.99
C ASN A 958 14.47 13.56 4.44
N MET A 959 15.36 13.20 3.53
CA MET A 959 16.80 13.06 3.77
C MET A 959 17.54 14.02 2.87
N TYR A 960 18.37 14.85 3.49
CA TYR A 960 19.05 15.97 2.86
C TYR A 960 20.56 15.83 3.01
N PRO A 961 21.24 15.06 2.13
CA PRO A 961 22.69 15.09 2.01
C PRO A 961 23.16 16.52 1.72
N ARG A 962 24.16 16.96 2.47
CA ARG A 962 24.69 18.32 2.46
C ARG A 962 26.06 18.38 1.83
N LEU A 963 26.57 19.59 1.62
CA LEU A 963 27.95 19.79 1.16
C LEU A 963 28.96 19.34 2.26
N PRO A 964 29.77 18.28 2.04
CA PRO A 964 30.79 17.86 2.99
C PRO A 964 32.06 18.70 2.84
N MET A 965 33.12 18.37 3.60
CA MET A 965 34.43 19.00 3.37
C MET A 965 34.98 18.65 1.98
N GLN A 966 35.85 19.51 1.45
CA GLN A 966 36.54 19.24 0.19
C GLN A 966 37.27 17.88 0.25
N GLY A 967 37.05 17.05 -0.77
CA GLY A 967 37.62 15.70 -0.88
C GLY A 967 36.86 14.60 -0.13
N GLN A 968 35.79 14.94 0.60
CA GLN A 968 34.88 13.97 1.20
C GLN A 968 33.72 13.58 0.25
N PHE A 969 32.87 12.70 0.75
CA PHE A 969 31.68 12.18 0.09
C PHE A 969 30.56 12.13 1.12
N ASN A 970 29.34 11.89 0.68
CA ASN A 970 28.21 11.62 1.56
C ASN A 970 27.88 10.13 1.58
N ALA A 971 27.53 9.63 2.76
CA ALA A 971 26.93 8.31 2.93
C ALA A 971 25.73 8.47 3.84
N ILE A 972 24.53 8.16 3.32
CA ILE A 972 23.29 8.37 4.07
C ILE A 972 23.24 7.41 5.26
N THR A 973 23.53 6.13 5.03
CA THR A 973 23.54 5.12 6.09
C THR A 973 24.90 4.50 6.35
N ALA A 974 25.18 4.22 7.64
CA ALA A 974 26.28 3.37 8.07
C ALA A 974 25.78 2.38 9.14
N GLN A 975 25.16 1.30 8.67
CA GLN A 975 24.52 0.34 9.56
C GLN A 975 25.54 -0.61 10.21
N GLY A 976 25.36 -0.84 11.52
CA GLY A 976 26.37 -1.42 12.41
C GLY A 976 26.09 -2.82 12.92
N ARG A 977 25.39 -3.68 12.17
CA ARG A 977 25.10 -5.06 12.61
C ARG A 977 26.35 -5.93 12.59
N THR A 978 26.68 -6.53 13.73
CA THR A 978 27.92 -7.31 13.95
C THR A 978 27.70 -8.81 14.02
N ASP A 979 26.45 -9.27 14.18
CA ASP A 979 26.12 -10.70 14.31
C ASP A 979 24.87 -11.01 13.48
N PRO A 980 24.85 -12.10 12.68
CA PRO A 980 23.73 -12.43 11.81
C PRO A 980 22.45 -12.81 12.58
N ASN A 981 22.56 -13.18 13.86
CA ASN A 981 21.42 -13.49 14.73
C ASN A 981 20.76 -12.24 15.32
N GLN A 982 21.37 -11.05 15.14
CA GLN A 982 20.72 -9.80 15.50
C GLN A 982 19.54 -9.51 14.57
N ASP A 983 18.43 -9.12 15.17
CA ASP A 983 17.17 -8.73 14.51
C ASP A 983 17.17 -7.25 14.04
N THR A 984 18.34 -6.60 14.03
CA THR A 984 18.51 -5.16 13.78
C THR A 984 18.72 -4.80 12.31
N GLY A 985 18.54 -3.54 11.96
CA GLY A 985 18.64 -3.05 10.57
C GLY A 985 17.98 -1.68 10.41
N ILE A 986 18.35 -0.98 9.35
CA ILE A 986 17.75 0.31 8.97
C ILE A 986 16.80 0.07 7.79
N SER A 987 15.52 0.38 7.97
CA SER A 987 14.51 0.36 6.92
C SER A 987 14.09 1.78 6.59
N ILE A 988 14.34 2.19 5.35
CA ILE A 988 13.99 3.50 4.79
C ILE A 988 12.78 3.27 3.88
N HIS A 989 11.60 3.67 4.34
CA HIS A 989 10.32 3.30 3.72
C HIS A 989 9.55 4.54 3.29
N ASN A 990 9.18 4.64 2.01
CA ASN A 990 8.37 5.76 1.51
C ASN A 990 9.00 7.14 1.78
N CYS A 991 10.33 7.25 1.72
CA CYS A 991 11.04 8.50 2.04
C CYS A 991 11.38 9.31 0.77
N SER A 992 11.96 10.49 0.94
CA SER A 992 12.52 11.29 -0.16
C SER A 992 13.96 11.67 0.14
N ILE A 993 14.87 11.47 -0.81
CA ILE A 993 16.28 11.83 -0.71
C ILE A 993 16.57 12.90 -1.75
N ARG A 994 16.99 14.09 -1.31
CA ARG A 994 17.31 15.24 -2.17
C ARG A 994 18.53 15.97 -1.65
N ALA A 995 19.30 16.59 -2.53
CA ALA A 995 20.40 17.45 -2.10
C ALA A 995 19.86 18.60 -1.22
N ALA A 996 20.54 18.91 -0.12
CA ALA A 996 20.35 20.18 0.57
C ALA A 996 20.83 21.33 -0.33
N ASP A 997 20.35 22.55 -0.09
CA ASP A 997 20.66 23.73 -0.92
C ASP A 997 22.17 23.96 -1.12
N ASP A 998 22.97 23.67 -0.08
CA ASP A 998 24.43 23.81 -0.12
C ASP A 998 25.12 22.79 -1.04
N LEU A 999 24.60 21.55 -1.11
CA LEU A 999 25.07 20.52 -2.01
C LEU A 999 24.57 20.72 -3.44
N ALA A 1000 23.30 21.09 -3.60
CA ALA A 1000 22.67 21.33 -4.90
C ALA A 1000 23.37 22.46 -5.69
N SER A 1001 23.97 23.41 -4.96
CA SER A 1001 24.74 24.53 -5.52
C SER A 1001 26.22 24.18 -5.80
N SER A 1002 26.65 22.94 -5.57
CA SER A 1002 28.01 22.46 -5.74
C SER A 1002 28.06 21.30 -6.74
N SER A 1003 29.22 21.08 -7.38
CA SER A 1003 29.46 19.92 -8.24
C SER A 1003 30.60 19.05 -7.70
N GLY A 1004 30.63 17.77 -8.08
CA GLY A 1004 31.77 16.87 -7.82
C GLY A 1004 31.77 16.13 -6.48
N VAL A 1005 30.70 16.20 -5.68
CA VAL A 1005 30.56 15.40 -4.45
C VAL A 1005 29.78 14.12 -4.74
N SER A 1006 30.36 12.96 -4.45
CA SER A 1006 29.64 11.69 -4.54
C SER A 1006 28.76 11.46 -3.31
N THR A 1007 27.50 11.13 -3.50
CA THR A 1007 26.58 10.70 -2.42
C THR A 1007 26.20 9.24 -2.62
N TYR A 1008 26.27 8.45 -1.55
CA TYR A 1008 25.92 7.03 -1.54
C TYR A 1008 24.77 6.77 -0.56
N LEU A 1009 23.94 5.77 -0.85
CA LEU A 1009 22.90 5.26 0.03
C LEU A 1009 23.48 4.76 1.35
N GLY A 1010 24.68 4.18 1.32
CA GLY A 1010 25.39 3.85 2.54
C GLY A 1010 26.66 3.06 2.35
N ARG A 1011 27.27 2.67 3.47
CA ARG A 1011 28.48 1.85 3.55
C ARG A 1011 28.50 0.93 4.78
N PRO A 1012 29.04 -0.30 4.67
CA PRO A 1012 28.88 -1.32 5.71
C PRO A 1012 29.85 -1.11 6.87
N TRP A 1013 29.41 -0.37 7.90
CA TRP A 1013 30.26 -0.10 9.07
C TRP A 1013 30.67 -1.39 9.79
N LYS A 1014 29.82 -2.42 9.77
CA LYS A 1014 30.08 -3.73 10.39
C LYS A 1014 29.75 -4.89 9.44
N GLU A 1015 30.28 -6.07 9.75
CA GLU A 1015 30.33 -7.25 8.88
C GLU A 1015 28.96 -7.70 8.34
N TYR A 1016 27.90 -7.58 9.12
CA TYR A 1016 26.56 -8.02 8.73
C TYR A 1016 25.62 -6.85 8.46
N SER A 1017 26.17 -5.68 8.07
CA SER A 1017 25.41 -4.46 7.81
C SER A 1017 24.11 -4.71 7.05
N ARG A 1018 22.99 -4.15 7.51
CA ARG A 1018 21.66 -4.40 6.94
C ARG A 1018 20.85 -3.13 6.78
N THR A 1019 20.68 -2.70 5.53
CA THR A 1019 19.93 -1.50 5.17
C THR A 1019 19.03 -1.78 3.99
N VAL A 1020 17.78 -1.33 4.06
CA VAL A 1020 16.81 -1.46 2.97
C VAL A 1020 16.26 -0.08 2.63
N TYR A 1021 16.33 0.29 1.36
CA TYR A 1021 15.60 1.42 0.79
C TYR A 1021 14.43 0.89 -0.01
N MET A 1022 13.21 1.23 0.40
CA MET A 1022 12.02 0.75 -0.26
C MET A 1022 10.98 1.85 -0.47
N GLN A 1023 10.40 1.89 -1.65
CA GLN A 1023 9.38 2.88 -2.04
C GLN A 1023 9.88 4.32 -1.87
N THR A 1024 11.19 4.55 -1.95
CA THR A 1024 11.83 5.82 -1.61
C THR A 1024 12.23 6.57 -2.87
N PHE A 1025 11.90 7.86 -2.95
CA PHE A 1025 12.38 8.74 -4.01
C PHE A 1025 13.86 9.09 -3.80
N MET A 1026 14.67 8.94 -4.84
CA MET A 1026 16.12 9.21 -4.85
C MET A 1026 16.45 10.18 -5.98
N ASP A 1027 16.90 11.38 -5.64
CA ASP A 1027 17.33 12.38 -6.63
C ASP A 1027 18.70 12.02 -7.25
N ASP A 1028 19.14 12.79 -8.26
CA ASP A 1028 20.27 12.44 -9.13
C ASP A 1028 21.65 12.50 -8.46
N LEU A 1029 21.72 13.07 -7.26
CA LEU A 1029 22.93 13.10 -6.44
C LEU A 1029 23.46 11.71 -6.04
N ILE A 1030 22.61 10.68 -6.08
CA ILE A 1030 23.00 9.32 -5.73
C ILE A 1030 23.92 8.77 -6.81
N ASN A 1031 25.14 8.44 -6.40
CA ASN A 1031 26.15 7.83 -7.27
C ASN A 1031 25.60 6.53 -7.88
N GLY A 1032 25.85 6.26 -9.16
CA GLY A 1032 25.34 5.08 -9.85
C GLY A 1032 25.69 3.74 -9.19
N ALA A 1033 26.83 3.66 -8.50
CA ALA A 1033 27.21 2.49 -7.70
C ALA A 1033 26.24 2.24 -6.53
N GLY A 1034 25.50 3.26 -6.08
CA GLY A 1034 24.55 3.28 -4.99
C GLY A 1034 25.21 3.20 -3.61
N TRP A 1035 26.10 2.23 -3.44
CA TRP A 1035 26.71 1.86 -2.17
C TRP A 1035 28.23 2.01 -2.25
N ARG A 1036 28.87 2.29 -1.10
CA ARG A 1036 30.32 2.44 -1.01
C ARG A 1036 30.93 1.41 -0.07
N ALA A 1037 32.02 0.77 -0.49
CA ALA A 1037 32.74 -0.17 0.38
C ALA A 1037 33.28 0.56 1.61
N TRP A 1038 33.31 -0.12 2.75
CA TRP A 1038 33.89 0.45 3.97
C TRP A 1038 35.42 0.47 3.87
N ASP A 1039 36.02 -0.71 3.65
CA ASP A 1039 37.45 -0.92 3.43
C ASP A 1039 37.67 -2.23 2.67
N GLY A 1040 38.28 -2.17 1.47
CA GLY A 1040 38.50 -3.34 0.63
C GLY A 1040 37.23 -4.17 0.35
N ASP A 1041 37.32 -5.48 0.59
CA ASP A 1041 36.24 -6.46 0.45
C ASP A 1041 35.48 -6.76 1.76
N PHE A 1042 35.75 -6.01 2.83
CA PHE A 1042 35.09 -6.17 4.12
C PHE A 1042 33.57 -6.08 3.99
N ALA A 1043 32.87 -7.05 4.61
CA ALA A 1043 31.41 -7.17 4.69
C ALA A 1043 30.67 -7.41 3.37
N LEU A 1044 31.31 -7.25 2.20
CA LEU A 1044 30.62 -7.23 0.90
C LEU A 1044 29.86 -8.54 0.59
N SER A 1045 30.27 -9.64 1.21
CA SER A 1045 29.63 -10.96 1.05
C SER A 1045 28.61 -11.33 2.12
N THR A 1046 28.59 -10.59 3.23
CA THR A 1046 27.81 -10.91 4.45
C THR A 1046 26.77 -9.85 4.80
N LEU A 1047 26.92 -8.64 4.26
CA LEU A 1047 25.93 -7.57 4.37
C LEU A 1047 24.62 -7.93 3.64
N TYR A 1048 23.55 -7.22 3.96
CA TYR A 1048 22.28 -7.27 3.25
C TYR A 1048 21.84 -5.83 2.92
N TYR A 1049 22.21 -5.37 1.74
CA TYR A 1049 21.80 -4.07 1.21
C TYR A 1049 20.77 -4.29 0.13
N ALA A 1050 19.59 -3.69 0.32
CA ALA A 1050 18.49 -3.94 -0.58
C ALA A 1050 17.78 -2.67 -1.05
N GLU A 1051 17.35 -2.71 -2.30
CA GLU A 1051 16.52 -1.69 -2.93
C GLU A 1051 15.23 -2.34 -3.45
N TYR A 1052 14.08 -1.72 -3.17
CA TYR A 1052 12.76 -2.19 -3.62
C TYR A 1052 11.89 -1.02 -4.08
N SER A 1053 11.51 -1.01 -5.36
CA SER A 1053 10.53 -0.04 -5.88
C SER A 1053 10.87 1.43 -5.54
N ASN A 1054 12.16 1.78 -5.58
CA ASN A 1054 12.60 3.17 -5.40
C ASN A 1054 12.41 3.95 -6.70
N SER A 1055 12.13 5.24 -6.60
CA SER A 1055 11.85 6.10 -7.76
C SER A 1055 12.80 7.31 -7.83
N GLY A 1056 12.75 8.08 -8.92
CA GLY A 1056 13.66 9.22 -9.14
C GLY A 1056 15.01 8.86 -9.79
N PRO A 1057 15.74 9.86 -10.30
CA PRO A 1057 16.92 9.63 -11.15
C PRO A 1057 18.07 8.88 -10.45
N GLY A 1058 18.17 8.95 -9.12
CA GLY A 1058 19.14 8.21 -8.33
C GLY A 1058 18.79 6.74 -8.07
N SER A 1059 17.58 6.29 -8.40
CA SER A 1059 17.10 4.95 -8.07
C SER A 1059 17.52 3.86 -9.05
N ASN A 1060 18.08 4.23 -10.21
CA ASN A 1060 18.48 3.27 -11.24
C ASN A 1060 19.52 2.28 -10.70
N THR A 1061 19.15 0.99 -10.70
CA THR A 1061 19.99 -0.08 -10.14
C THR A 1061 20.97 -0.70 -11.13
N GLY A 1062 20.93 -0.32 -12.41
CA GLY A 1062 21.72 -0.95 -13.48
C GLY A 1062 23.24 -0.78 -13.36
N ASN A 1063 23.70 0.25 -12.66
CA ASN A 1063 25.13 0.51 -12.41
C ASN A 1063 25.56 0.25 -10.95
N ARG A 1064 24.71 -0.41 -10.17
CA ARG A 1064 24.99 -0.69 -8.76
C ARG A 1064 26.17 -1.64 -8.61
N VAL A 1065 26.75 -1.62 -7.42
CA VAL A 1065 27.80 -2.56 -7.01
C VAL A 1065 27.42 -4.02 -7.25
N THR A 1066 28.39 -4.87 -7.57
CA THR A 1066 28.20 -6.30 -7.85
C THR A 1066 28.43 -7.20 -6.63
N TRP A 1067 28.32 -6.65 -5.43
CA TRP A 1067 28.57 -7.37 -4.18
C TRP A 1067 27.52 -8.45 -3.96
N SER A 1068 27.90 -9.62 -3.44
CA SER A 1068 26.93 -10.69 -3.21
C SER A 1068 25.92 -10.37 -2.10
N GLY A 1069 26.23 -9.41 -1.22
CA GLY A 1069 25.30 -8.89 -0.22
C GLY A 1069 24.37 -7.77 -0.72
N TYR A 1070 24.54 -7.29 -1.95
CA TYR A 1070 23.62 -6.32 -2.55
C TYR A 1070 22.49 -7.04 -3.29
N HIS A 1071 21.26 -6.55 -3.13
CA HIS A 1071 20.06 -7.18 -3.65
C HIS A 1071 19.07 -6.14 -4.19
N VAL A 1072 18.54 -6.37 -5.39
CA VAL A 1072 17.25 -5.80 -5.78
C VAL A 1072 16.20 -6.83 -5.39
N ILE A 1073 15.38 -6.49 -4.40
CA ILE A 1073 14.50 -7.46 -3.74
C ILE A 1073 13.07 -7.34 -4.28
N ASN A 1074 12.23 -8.35 -4.07
CA ASN A 1074 10.82 -8.32 -4.46
C ASN A 1074 9.93 -7.85 -3.28
N ALA A 1075 8.62 -7.74 -3.53
CA ALA A 1075 7.64 -7.30 -2.53
C ALA A 1075 7.63 -8.20 -1.28
N THR A 1076 7.77 -9.53 -1.46
CA THR A 1076 7.78 -10.50 -0.36
C THR A 1076 8.97 -10.29 0.57
N ASP A 1077 10.15 -10.07 -0.01
CA ASP A 1077 11.36 -9.80 0.76
C ASP A 1077 11.28 -8.43 1.45
N ALA A 1078 10.79 -7.41 0.73
CA ALA A 1078 10.62 -6.05 1.26
C ALA A 1078 9.59 -5.99 2.40
N ALA A 1079 8.54 -6.81 2.36
CA ALA A 1079 7.53 -6.89 3.41
C ALA A 1079 8.13 -7.23 4.78
N ASN A 1080 9.29 -7.91 4.86
CA ASN A 1080 9.97 -8.20 6.12
C ASN A 1080 10.52 -6.96 6.83
N PHE A 1081 10.65 -5.85 6.11
CA PHE A 1081 11.23 -4.59 6.58
C PHE A 1081 10.17 -3.51 6.85
N THR A 1082 8.88 -3.83 6.75
CA THR A 1082 7.77 -2.90 7.06
C THR A 1082 7.54 -2.75 8.56
N VAL A 1083 6.70 -1.79 8.95
CA VAL A 1083 6.42 -1.50 10.36
C VAL A 1083 5.85 -2.71 11.10
N SER A 1084 4.87 -3.40 10.53
CA SER A 1084 4.24 -4.55 11.21
C SER A 1084 5.16 -5.76 11.30
N ASN A 1085 5.92 -6.06 10.25
CA ASN A 1085 6.73 -7.28 10.22
C ASN A 1085 8.11 -7.10 10.83
N PHE A 1086 8.71 -5.93 10.66
CA PHE A 1086 10.02 -5.62 11.21
C PHE A 1086 9.85 -5.20 12.67
N LEU A 1087 9.13 -4.11 12.96
CA LEU A 1087 9.07 -3.54 14.32
C LEU A 1087 8.06 -4.19 15.26
N LEU A 1088 7.19 -5.07 14.75
CA LEU A 1088 5.95 -5.44 15.44
C LEU A 1088 5.18 -4.17 15.87
N GLY A 1089 5.15 -3.18 14.98
CA GLY A 1089 4.66 -1.83 15.28
C GLY A 1089 3.22 -1.80 15.79
N ASP A 1090 2.38 -2.74 15.36
CA ASP A 1090 0.98 -2.87 15.76
C ASP A 1090 0.75 -3.06 17.24
N ASP A 1091 1.74 -3.61 17.95
CA ASP A 1091 1.64 -3.87 19.38
C ASP A 1091 1.93 -2.63 20.23
N TRP A 1092 2.60 -1.61 19.68
CA TRP A 1092 3.10 -0.49 20.48
C TRP A 1092 2.97 0.90 19.86
N LEU A 1093 2.96 1.07 18.55
CA LEU A 1093 2.79 2.38 17.91
C LEU A 1093 1.41 3.02 18.13
N PRO A 1094 0.28 2.27 18.18
CA PRO A 1094 -1.03 2.88 18.44
C PRO A 1094 -1.09 3.67 19.75
N GLN A 1095 -0.30 3.30 20.77
CA GLN A 1095 -0.26 4.01 22.05
C GLN A 1095 0.38 5.41 21.94
N THR A 1096 1.19 5.65 20.90
CA THR A 1096 1.88 6.92 20.66
C THR A 1096 0.98 7.95 19.98
N GLY A 1097 -0.08 7.49 19.31
CA GLY A 1097 -0.97 8.32 18.48
C GLY A 1097 -0.37 8.76 17.14
N VAL A 1098 0.86 8.33 16.81
CA VAL A 1098 1.51 8.59 15.52
C VAL A 1098 0.99 7.62 14.47
N SER A 1099 0.53 8.14 13.32
CA SER A 1099 0.11 7.32 12.20
C SER A 1099 1.29 6.67 11.49
N TYR A 1100 1.09 5.46 11.00
CA TYR A 1100 2.08 4.73 10.22
C TYR A 1100 1.40 3.86 9.17
N THR A 1101 2.12 3.55 8.11
CA THR A 1101 1.74 2.49 7.17
C THR A 1101 2.34 1.18 7.68
N ASP A 1102 1.50 0.19 7.88
CA ASP A 1102 1.81 -1.15 8.39
C ASP A 1102 2.59 -2.02 7.39
N TYR A 1103 2.19 -1.98 6.11
CA TYR A 1103 2.75 -2.77 5.01
C TYR A 1103 3.30 -1.92 3.84
N LEU A 1104 3.71 -2.57 2.75
CA LEU A 1104 4.15 -1.90 1.51
C LEU A 1104 2.97 -1.16 0.87
N ILE A 1105 3.23 0.03 0.32
CA ILE A 1105 2.24 0.95 -0.28
C ILE A 1105 1.84 0.52 -1.69
#